data_AF-A0A6J1RQR0-F1
#
_entry.id   AF-A0A6J1RQR0-F1
#
_cell.length_a   1.000
_cell.length_b   1.000
_cell.length_c   1.000
_cell.angle_alpha   90.00
_cell.angle_beta   90.00
_cell.angle_gamma   90.00
#
_symmetry.space_group_name_H-M   'P 1'
#
loop_
_entity.id
_entity.type
_entity.pdbx_description
1 polymer ?
#
loop_
_entity_poly.entity_id
_entity_poly.type
_entity_poly.pdbx_seq_one_letter_code
_entity_poly.pdbx_strand_id
1 'polypeptide(L)'
;MAVRRRPTTAAEPAAGLAKEAGDRDGVLQQESEADPTTGRTTCQGGGLGLGGSCMSFRAVVGVDAADLCSWRRFVAMLYRPTDPASLAVIRILFGLLMAIDTLEERGLGEADLRWGAPKRCYFPLFDFLRPLPLAWMCIIYFVIWLGAVGMMLGYRFRLSCLLFAAPYWFVLLLDKSRWNNHSYLFGICALLLSRSSAHHYLSVDAWLNGWRDRPVPLWNYGALRLQFFLLYFLAGVKKLDADWIGGFPMRHLNNHWVFEPFKLVLSPEQVDYWIVHVTGFTLDLTIGFWMYLDATRPVAFIFCAMFHLMNSRLFMIGMFPYVCLATMPLFCHNDWPRRLCAALRGWWTPQEAGGGAHKTEERPSWAWLDPERHRELVADSGCLSPAVDECRSASKKSRAADTAKPLRWYHHLTAVLLISHTGLQLFLPYSHFITKGYNTWTNGLYGYSWDMMIHSWDTILVVVKVVEKDTGREHFLDPDAWVVSDRWARHADMAKQYATCVERNLLAELGREREGRPRGATSPLSGLTSDKLAVHVDVWCSLNGRFQQRIFDPRVDLLRAPWSPFQSVPWVMPLLTQLSPMRRRIRELEAQVQARSNFSDALFVADFPGLHLENYISDQLEDVTLTVLSGRVVLELNPSLAGAPAAPHVRRANMTLEAGASAPVPSRAFHRVHTVSDTPACYMYAYTNLKRRREAEQDDKAEGRRRGRQTEARYNRKSLLGGLRARARTVKRAVTLVSSAFLNILYSVPMVHTVRVG
;
A
#
# COMPACT_ATOMS: atom_id res chain seq x y z
N MET A 1 11.04 -53.60 -8.16
CA MET A 1 12.12 -54.59 -7.94
C MET A 1 13.29 -53.84 -7.34
N ALA A 2 13.42 -53.76 -6.01
CA ALA A 2 14.10 -54.72 -5.12
C ALA A 2 15.60 -54.81 -5.48
N VAL A 3 16.59 -54.53 -4.61
CA VAL A 3 16.74 -55.01 -3.23
C VAL A 3 17.69 -54.12 -2.38
N ARG A 4 17.30 -53.96 -1.11
CA ARG A 4 18.04 -53.46 0.08
C ARG A 4 19.42 -54.10 0.30
N ARG A 5 20.33 -53.36 0.95
CA ARG A 5 21.02 -53.85 2.17
C ARG A 5 21.12 -52.74 3.22
N ARG A 6 20.97 -53.16 4.48
CA ARG A 6 20.97 -52.44 5.76
C ARG A 6 21.70 -53.39 6.76
N PRO A 7 21.75 -53.12 8.08
CA PRO A 7 22.92 -52.80 8.92
C PRO A 7 23.32 -53.89 9.94
N THR A 8 24.34 -53.67 10.78
CA THR A 8 24.60 -54.31 12.11
C THR A 8 25.71 -53.55 12.84
N THR A 9 25.48 -52.85 13.96
CA THR A 9 25.45 -53.27 15.39
C THR A 9 26.79 -53.66 16.04
N ALA A 10 27.12 -52.87 17.07
CA ALA A 10 28.01 -52.98 18.23
C ALA A 10 28.60 -54.34 18.66
N ALA A 11 29.84 -54.31 19.19
CA ALA A 11 30.22 -54.78 20.54
C ALA A 11 31.74 -54.56 20.84
N GLU A 12 32.01 -53.81 21.93
CA GLU A 12 33.01 -53.92 23.03
C GLU A 12 34.20 -54.93 22.99
N PRO A 13 35.32 -54.72 23.74
CA PRO A 13 35.30 -54.85 25.22
C PRO A 13 36.25 -54.00 26.10
N ALA A 14 35.72 -53.69 27.30
CA ALA A 14 36.23 -53.78 28.69
C ALA A 14 37.70 -53.53 29.11
N ALA A 15 37.86 -52.69 30.15
CA ALA A 15 38.57 -52.91 31.45
C ALA A 15 39.08 -51.56 32.04
N GLY A 16 38.94 -51.19 33.32
CA GLY A 16 38.34 -51.82 34.49
C GLY A 16 38.37 -50.89 35.74
N LEU A 17 37.51 -51.25 36.72
CA LEU A 17 37.61 -51.25 38.22
C LEU A 17 38.22 -50.05 39.00
N ALA A 18 37.85 -49.68 40.24
CA ALA A 18 36.72 -49.83 41.17
C ALA A 18 37.13 -49.22 42.55
N LYS A 19 36.16 -49.08 43.49
CA LYS A 19 36.26 -48.85 44.97
C LYS A 19 36.41 -47.40 45.47
N GLU A 20 35.82 -46.95 46.59
CA GLU A 20 35.27 -47.64 47.77
C GLU A 20 34.29 -46.73 48.56
N ALA A 21 33.56 -47.31 49.53
CA ALA A 21 32.56 -46.70 50.39
C ALA A 21 33.05 -46.56 51.86
N GLY A 22 32.41 -45.67 52.64
CA GLY A 22 32.14 -45.91 54.08
C GLY A 22 32.73 -44.97 55.15
N ASP A 23 31.84 -44.16 55.74
CA ASP A 23 31.48 -44.10 57.18
C ASP A 23 32.24 -43.24 58.23
N ARG A 24 31.42 -42.58 59.10
CA ARG A 24 31.59 -42.12 60.53
C ARG A 24 32.46 -40.89 60.88
N ASP A 25 32.25 -40.08 61.93
CA ASP A 25 31.28 -39.98 63.06
C ASP A 25 31.50 -38.64 63.83
N GLY A 26 30.52 -38.22 64.65
CA GLY A 26 30.64 -37.29 65.81
C GLY A 26 30.04 -35.88 65.59
N VAL A 27 28.87 -35.45 66.09
CA VAL A 27 28.19 -35.45 67.42
C VAL A 27 28.87 -34.60 68.50
N LEU A 28 28.17 -33.53 68.91
CA LEU A 28 27.98 -32.98 70.27
C LEU A 28 26.70 -32.10 70.18
N GLN A 29 25.51 -32.63 70.52
CA GLN A 29 24.76 -32.45 71.79
C GLN A 29 24.51 -30.98 72.16
N GLN A 30 23.28 -30.51 72.46
CA GLN A 30 22.39 -31.03 73.50
C GLN A 30 20.92 -30.52 73.35
N GLU A 31 20.01 -31.21 74.04
CA GLU A 31 18.53 -31.13 74.17
C GLU A 31 18.00 -29.76 74.72
N SER A 32 16.71 -29.39 74.86
CA SER A 32 15.41 -30.08 75.00
C SER A 32 14.20 -29.14 74.70
N GLU A 33 13.01 -29.76 74.57
CA GLU A 33 11.66 -29.31 74.98
C GLU A 33 10.83 -28.24 74.23
N ALA A 34 9.53 -28.53 74.23
CA ALA A 34 8.42 -27.77 73.66
C ALA A 34 7.59 -27.10 74.77
N ASP A 35 7.14 -25.85 74.56
CA ASP A 35 5.84 -25.31 75.02
C ASP A 35 5.54 -23.95 74.31
N PRO A 36 4.27 -23.55 74.09
CA PRO A 36 3.88 -22.37 73.32
C PRO A 36 3.68 -21.13 74.21
N THR A 37 3.42 -19.99 73.56
CA THR A 37 2.95 -18.69 74.09
C THR A 37 3.97 -17.55 74.17
N THR A 38 3.47 -16.36 73.83
CA THR A 38 4.07 -15.02 73.93
C THR A 38 5.17 -14.73 72.89
N GLY A 39 5.20 -13.61 72.16
CA GLY A 39 4.54 -12.33 72.32
C GLY A 39 5.58 -11.24 72.12
N ARG A 40 5.69 -10.71 70.88
CA ARG A 40 6.47 -9.52 70.45
C ARG A 40 7.99 -9.54 70.73
N THR A 41 8.81 -9.33 69.70
CA THR A 41 9.51 -8.04 69.48
C THR A 41 10.27 -7.96 68.15
N THR A 42 9.96 -6.89 67.40
CA THR A 42 10.83 -6.01 66.58
C THR A 42 11.92 -6.58 65.65
N CYS A 43 11.75 -6.28 64.36
CA CYS A 43 12.83 -5.79 63.51
C CYS A 43 12.40 -4.48 62.85
N GLN A 44 13.00 -3.37 63.28
CA GLN A 44 13.12 -2.15 62.48
C GLN A 44 14.33 -2.30 61.56
N GLY A 45 14.19 -1.84 60.33
CA GLY A 45 15.29 -1.70 59.37
C GLY A 45 14.74 -1.14 58.06
N GLY A 46 14.81 0.18 57.90
CA GLY A 46 14.25 0.91 56.77
C GLY A 46 14.91 0.59 55.42
N GLY A 47 14.10 0.68 54.37
CA GLY A 47 14.53 0.60 52.98
C GLY A 47 13.65 1.50 52.13
N LEU A 48 14.29 2.43 51.43
CA LEU A 48 13.70 3.53 50.66
C LEU A 48 12.62 3.08 49.67
N GLY A 49 11.56 3.89 49.60
CA GLY A 49 10.48 3.73 48.65
C GLY A 49 10.90 4.00 47.21
N LEU A 50 10.59 3.04 46.34
CA LEU A 50 10.33 3.25 44.92
C LEU A 50 8.99 2.56 44.62
N GLY A 51 7.92 3.32 44.80
CA GLY A 51 6.56 2.92 44.42
C GLY A 51 6.42 2.88 42.90
N GLY A 52 6.78 1.76 42.28
CA GLY A 52 6.41 1.45 40.91
C GLY A 52 4.93 1.05 40.85
N SER A 53 4.05 2.00 40.54
CA SER A 53 2.65 1.69 40.23
C SER A 53 2.61 0.90 38.91
N CYS A 54 2.39 -0.41 39.00
CA CYS A 54 2.14 -1.24 37.84
C CYS A 54 0.81 -0.79 37.22
N MET A 55 0.86 -0.04 36.12
CA MET A 55 -0.34 0.37 35.39
C MET A 55 -1.16 -0.87 35.01
N SER A 56 -2.40 -0.94 35.50
CA SER A 56 -3.34 -2.02 35.18
C SER A 56 -3.59 -2.09 33.66
N PHE A 57 -3.74 -3.30 33.10
CA PHE A 57 -4.11 -3.54 31.70
C PHE A 57 -5.33 -2.71 31.25
N ARG A 58 -6.28 -2.48 32.17
CA ARG A 58 -7.45 -1.61 31.97
C ARG A 58 -7.07 -0.15 31.71
N ALA A 59 -6.05 0.37 32.39
CA ALA A 59 -5.55 1.74 32.21
C ALA A 59 -4.77 1.92 30.89
N VAL A 60 -4.29 0.82 30.30
CA VAL A 60 -3.46 0.80 29.09
C VAL A 60 -4.32 0.59 27.83
N VAL A 61 -5.30 -0.32 27.88
CA VAL A 61 -6.09 -0.75 26.70
C VAL A 61 -7.56 -0.31 26.78
N GLY A 62 -8.04 0.12 27.95
CA GLY A 62 -9.43 0.51 28.16
C GLY A 62 -10.43 -0.67 28.18
N VAL A 63 -9.92 -1.91 28.24
CA VAL A 63 -10.69 -3.16 28.30
C VAL A 63 -10.18 -3.99 29.48
N ASP A 64 -11.09 -4.58 30.26
CA ASP A 64 -10.70 -5.49 31.34
C ASP A 64 -10.31 -6.84 30.76
N ALA A 65 -9.16 -7.41 31.17
CA ALA A 65 -8.73 -8.73 30.70
C ALA A 65 -9.80 -9.83 30.95
N ALA A 66 -10.62 -9.65 31.99
CA ALA A 66 -11.74 -10.52 32.34
C ALA A 66 -12.88 -10.55 31.29
N ASP A 67 -12.98 -9.55 30.41
CA ASP A 67 -13.96 -9.48 29.33
C ASP A 67 -13.63 -10.44 28.19
N LEU A 68 -12.35 -10.78 28.02
CA LEU A 68 -11.86 -11.70 26.99
C LEU A 68 -11.96 -13.17 27.42
N CYS A 69 -12.17 -13.45 28.71
CA CYS A 69 -12.18 -14.80 29.26
C CYS A 69 -13.41 -15.64 28.88
N SER A 70 -14.48 -15.05 28.35
CA SER A 70 -15.64 -15.82 27.89
C SER A 70 -16.31 -15.17 26.69
N TRP A 71 -16.83 -16.00 25.78
CA TRP A 71 -17.55 -15.54 24.59
C TRP A 71 -18.70 -14.59 24.93
N ARG A 72 -19.47 -14.90 25.98
CA ARG A 72 -20.60 -14.06 26.40
C ARG A 72 -20.15 -12.67 26.88
N ARG A 73 -19.06 -12.59 27.66
CA ARG A 73 -18.50 -11.30 28.12
C ARG A 73 -17.90 -10.50 26.97
N PHE A 74 -17.19 -11.16 26.05
CA PHE A 74 -16.66 -10.53 24.85
C PHE A 74 -17.77 -9.89 24.01
N VAL A 75 -18.85 -10.63 23.75
CA VAL A 75 -20.01 -10.12 23.01
C VAL A 75 -20.71 -8.98 23.77
N ALA A 76 -20.82 -9.07 25.10
CA ALA A 76 -21.37 -7.98 25.91
C ALA A 76 -20.51 -6.72 25.84
N MET A 77 -19.18 -6.86 25.93
CA MET A 77 -18.20 -5.77 25.80
C MET A 77 -18.34 -5.04 24.46
N LEU A 78 -18.45 -5.78 23.34
CA LEU A 78 -18.63 -5.21 22.01
C LEU A 78 -19.88 -4.32 21.90
N TYR A 79 -20.92 -4.62 22.67
CA TYR A 79 -22.19 -3.87 22.68
C TYR A 79 -22.31 -2.89 23.84
N ARG A 80 -21.24 -2.65 24.59
CA ARG A 80 -21.21 -1.62 25.64
C ARG A 80 -21.64 -0.26 25.06
N PRO A 81 -22.66 0.40 25.63
CA PRO A 81 -23.09 1.73 25.18
C PRO A 81 -21.95 2.75 25.30
N THR A 82 -21.75 3.53 24.25
CA THR A 82 -20.65 4.48 24.13
C THR A 82 -21.17 5.79 23.51
N ASP A 83 -20.54 6.91 23.86
CA ASP A 83 -20.87 8.23 23.29
C ASP A 83 -20.73 8.23 21.75
N PRO A 84 -21.71 8.78 21.00
CA PRO A 84 -21.71 8.76 19.54
C PRO A 84 -20.91 9.91 18.88
N ALA A 85 -20.40 10.88 19.64
CA ALA A 85 -19.89 12.14 19.10
C ALA A 85 -18.67 11.95 18.21
N SER A 86 -17.64 11.24 18.67
CA SER A 86 -16.43 11.02 17.86
C SER A 86 -16.76 10.25 16.57
N LEU A 87 -17.62 9.23 16.62
CA LEU A 87 -17.99 8.46 15.44
C LEU A 87 -18.72 9.32 14.39
N ALA A 88 -19.54 10.28 14.82
CA ALA A 88 -20.20 11.21 13.90
C ALA A 88 -19.18 12.13 13.20
N VAL A 89 -18.18 12.64 13.92
CA VAL A 89 -17.10 13.44 13.31
C VAL A 89 -16.36 12.62 12.25
N ILE A 90 -15.99 11.38 12.56
CA ILE A 90 -15.32 10.49 11.61
C ILE A 90 -16.19 10.23 10.38
N ARG A 91 -17.49 9.98 10.56
CA ARG A 91 -18.44 9.82 9.45
C ARG A 91 -18.49 11.06 8.55
N ILE A 92 -18.59 12.25 9.14
CA ILE A 92 -18.66 13.51 8.40
C ILE A 92 -17.38 13.72 7.60
N LEU A 93 -16.22 13.62 8.26
CA LEU A 93 -14.93 13.85 7.61
C LEU A 93 -14.64 12.80 6.53
N PHE A 94 -14.90 11.52 6.80
CA PHE A 94 -14.71 10.46 5.82
C PHE A 94 -15.64 10.67 4.60
N GLY A 95 -16.93 10.94 4.83
CA GLY A 95 -17.88 11.22 3.74
C GLY A 95 -17.49 12.44 2.90
N LEU A 96 -17.04 13.53 3.55
CA LEU A 96 -16.54 14.73 2.87
C LEU A 96 -15.33 14.41 1.99
N LEU A 97 -14.34 13.72 2.55
CA LEU A 97 -13.13 13.36 1.81
C LEU A 97 -13.48 12.44 0.64
N MET A 98 -14.37 11.45 0.82
CA MET A 98 -14.82 10.58 -0.28
C MET A 98 -15.62 11.32 -1.35
N ALA A 99 -16.37 12.37 -1.00
CA ALA A 99 -17.07 13.21 -1.96
C ALA A 99 -16.08 14.00 -2.84
N ILE A 100 -15.03 14.57 -2.24
CA ILE A 100 -13.95 15.26 -2.97
C ILE A 100 -13.18 14.25 -3.83
N ASP A 101 -12.83 13.12 -3.23
CA ASP A 101 -12.09 12.03 -3.85
C ASP A 101 -12.74 11.50 -5.13
N THR A 102 -14.06 11.31 -5.10
CA THR A 102 -14.84 10.81 -6.24
C THR A 102 -14.79 11.77 -7.43
N LEU A 103 -14.76 13.08 -7.17
CA LEU A 103 -14.69 14.10 -8.21
C LEU A 103 -13.29 14.21 -8.80
N GLU A 104 -12.26 14.20 -7.95
CA GLU A 104 -10.85 14.42 -8.32
C GLU A 104 -10.14 13.09 -8.64
N GLU A 105 -9.65 12.38 -7.63
CA GLU A 105 -8.72 11.25 -7.76
C GLU A 105 -9.35 9.97 -8.33
N ARG A 106 -10.62 9.69 -7.99
CA ARG A 106 -11.37 8.57 -8.57
C ARG A 106 -11.85 8.90 -9.99
N GLY A 107 -11.95 10.19 -10.29
CA GLY A 107 -11.98 10.69 -11.66
C GLY A 107 -13.36 10.79 -12.28
N LEU A 108 -14.41 11.19 -11.54
CA LEU A 108 -15.67 11.55 -12.20
C LEU A 108 -15.48 12.74 -13.17
N GLY A 109 -14.65 13.73 -12.80
CA GLY A 109 -14.31 14.84 -13.68
C GLY A 109 -13.49 14.44 -14.92
N GLU A 110 -12.96 13.23 -14.95
CA GLU A 110 -12.17 12.64 -16.05
C GLU A 110 -12.76 11.30 -16.52
N ALA A 111 -14.04 11.04 -16.27
CA ALA A 111 -14.67 9.77 -16.59
C ALA A 111 -14.69 9.51 -18.11
N ASP A 112 -14.80 10.56 -18.92
CA ASP A 112 -14.67 10.52 -20.37
C ASP A 112 -13.27 10.09 -20.82
N LEU A 113 -12.24 10.69 -20.22
CA LEU A 113 -10.86 10.33 -20.47
C LEU A 113 -10.56 8.92 -20.01
N ARG A 114 -11.25 8.39 -18.99
CA ARG A 114 -11.06 7.05 -18.42
C ARG A 114 -11.85 5.95 -19.14
N TRP A 115 -13.08 6.22 -19.54
CA TRP A 115 -14.03 5.20 -20.02
C TRP A 115 -14.52 5.44 -21.46
N GLY A 116 -14.25 6.61 -22.04
CA GLY A 116 -14.78 7.01 -23.34
C GLY A 116 -14.06 6.41 -24.54
N ALA A 117 -12.83 5.92 -24.38
CA ALA A 117 -12.06 5.33 -25.48
C ALA A 117 -12.48 3.87 -25.73
N PRO A 118 -13.10 3.53 -26.89
CA PRO A 118 -13.68 2.20 -27.13
C PRO A 118 -12.63 1.10 -27.28
N LYS A 119 -11.44 1.44 -27.78
CA LYS A 119 -10.32 0.49 -27.97
C LYS A 119 -9.48 0.30 -26.71
N ARG A 120 -9.79 0.99 -25.62
CA ARG A 120 -8.94 0.94 -24.42
C ARG A 120 -8.85 -0.47 -23.84
N CYS A 121 -7.64 -0.82 -23.43
CA CYS A 121 -7.37 -2.01 -22.64
C CYS A 121 -7.60 -1.70 -21.16
N TYR A 122 -8.48 -2.50 -20.54
CA TYR A 122 -8.75 -2.47 -19.11
C TYR A 122 -8.30 -3.78 -18.49
N PHE A 123 -7.96 -3.72 -17.20
CA PHE A 123 -7.37 -4.84 -16.48
C PHE A 123 -8.28 -5.29 -15.34
N PRO A 124 -9.43 -5.93 -15.61
CA PRO A 124 -10.34 -6.34 -14.55
C PRO A 124 -9.71 -7.44 -13.68
N LEU A 125 -10.11 -7.49 -12.40
CA LEU A 125 -9.70 -8.58 -11.50
C LEU A 125 -10.30 -9.91 -11.92
N PHE A 126 -11.55 -9.89 -12.40
CA PHE A 126 -12.28 -11.05 -12.91
C PHE A 126 -12.69 -10.80 -14.36
N ASP A 127 -12.44 -11.76 -15.25
CA ASP A 127 -12.59 -11.58 -16.70
C ASP A 127 -14.04 -11.31 -17.17
N PHE A 128 -15.03 -11.65 -16.35
CA PHE A 128 -16.44 -11.35 -16.63
C PHE A 128 -16.79 -9.86 -16.40
N LEU A 129 -15.97 -9.13 -15.64
CA LEU A 129 -16.20 -7.71 -15.40
C LEU A 129 -15.79 -6.90 -16.63
N ARG A 130 -16.73 -6.12 -17.15
CA ARG A 130 -16.51 -5.22 -18.28
C ARG A 130 -17.06 -3.83 -17.96
N PRO A 131 -16.39 -2.76 -18.42
CA PRO A 131 -16.91 -1.41 -18.24
C PRO A 131 -18.24 -1.27 -19.00
N LEU A 132 -19.17 -0.55 -18.40
CA LEU A 132 -20.41 -0.16 -19.06
C LEU A 132 -20.12 0.96 -20.09
N PRO A 133 -21.07 1.26 -21.00
CA PRO A 133 -20.97 2.45 -21.85
C PRO A 133 -20.71 3.72 -21.03
N LEU A 134 -20.03 4.69 -21.62
CA LEU A 134 -19.57 5.91 -20.93
C LEU A 134 -20.67 6.60 -20.10
N ALA A 135 -21.87 6.74 -20.66
CA ALA A 135 -22.99 7.36 -19.96
C ALA A 135 -23.30 6.65 -18.62
N TRP A 136 -23.40 5.32 -18.64
CA TRP A 136 -23.63 4.52 -17.44
C TRP A 136 -22.47 4.57 -16.45
N MET A 137 -21.23 4.64 -16.94
CA MET A 137 -20.07 4.88 -16.07
C MET A 137 -20.20 6.23 -15.35
N CYS A 138 -20.55 7.32 -16.05
CA CYS A 138 -20.80 8.61 -15.41
C CYS A 138 -21.91 8.54 -14.35
N ILE A 139 -23.00 7.79 -14.59
CA ILE A 139 -24.06 7.57 -13.60
C ILE A 139 -23.55 6.80 -12.39
N ILE A 140 -22.76 5.73 -12.57
CA ILE A 140 -22.16 4.98 -11.46
C ILE A 140 -21.33 5.90 -10.57
N TYR A 141 -20.48 6.74 -11.16
CA TYR A 141 -19.69 7.72 -10.41
C TYR A 141 -20.55 8.76 -9.69
N PHE A 142 -21.63 9.21 -10.32
CA PHE A 142 -22.58 10.12 -9.68
C PHE A 142 -23.27 9.46 -8.47
N VAL A 143 -23.63 8.18 -8.57
CA VAL A 143 -24.19 7.39 -7.45
C VAL A 143 -23.18 7.23 -6.32
N ILE A 144 -21.91 6.94 -6.63
CA ILE A 144 -20.83 6.93 -5.63
C ILE A 144 -20.76 8.29 -4.92
N TRP A 145 -20.74 9.38 -5.67
CA TRP A 145 -20.63 10.74 -5.13
C TRP A 145 -21.84 11.08 -4.23
N LEU A 146 -23.06 10.77 -4.67
CA LEU A 146 -24.27 10.97 -3.89
C LEU A 146 -24.26 10.11 -2.61
N GLY A 147 -23.77 8.88 -2.70
CA GLY A 147 -23.54 8.00 -1.55
C GLY A 147 -22.59 8.64 -0.53
N ALA A 148 -21.46 9.18 -0.98
CA ALA A 148 -20.48 9.87 -0.12
C ALA A 148 -21.08 11.11 0.58
N VAL A 149 -21.83 11.94 -0.16
CA VAL A 149 -22.54 13.10 0.40
C VAL A 149 -23.60 12.66 1.41
N GLY A 150 -24.39 11.62 1.08
CA GLY A 150 -25.38 11.05 2.00
C GLY A 150 -24.74 10.47 3.26
N MET A 151 -23.57 9.83 3.16
CA MET A 151 -22.77 9.39 4.31
C MET A 151 -22.32 10.58 5.17
N MET A 152 -21.82 11.66 4.55
CA MET A 152 -21.39 12.90 5.23
C MET A 152 -22.53 13.60 5.96
N LEU A 153 -23.75 13.59 5.40
CA LEU A 153 -24.93 14.16 6.06
C LEU A 153 -25.59 13.20 7.05
N GLY A 154 -25.34 11.90 6.90
CA GLY A 154 -26.01 10.85 7.65
C GLY A 154 -27.50 10.80 7.34
N TYR A 155 -27.85 10.99 6.06
CA TYR A 155 -29.22 10.88 5.55
C TYR A 155 -29.41 9.51 4.91
N ARG A 156 -30.45 8.76 5.34
CA ARG A 156 -30.66 7.35 4.98
C ARG A 156 -29.33 6.59 5.02
N PHE A 157 -28.62 6.75 6.13
CA PHE A 157 -27.18 6.51 6.21
C PHE A 157 -26.75 5.13 5.68
N ARG A 158 -27.47 4.06 6.05
CA ARG A 158 -27.18 2.70 5.59
C ARG A 158 -27.33 2.55 4.07
N LEU A 159 -28.35 3.18 3.49
CA LEU A 159 -28.55 3.22 2.04
C LEU A 159 -27.45 4.04 1.37
N SER A 160 -27.08 5.20 1.92
CA SER A 160 -25.97 6.01 1.38
C SER A 160 -24.65 5.27 1.41
N CYS A 161 -24.36 4.52 2.48
CA CYS A 161 -23.18 3.64 2.51
C CYS A 161 -23.23 2.56 1.43
N LEU A 162 -24.41 1.98 1.15
CA LEU A 162 -24.55 0.99 0.07
C LEU A 162 -24.36 1.62 -1.32
N LEU A 163 -24.97 2.79 -1.56
CA LEU A 163 -24.83 3.57 -2.78
C LEU A 163 -23.39 4.04 -3.02
N PHE A 164 -22.59 4.21 -1.96
CA PHE A 164 -21.16 4.41 -2.08
C PHE A 164 -20.43 3.09 -2.33
N ALA A 165 -20.53 2.14 -1.39
CA ALA A 165 -19.66 0.96 -1.35
C ALA A 165 -19.84 0.01 -2.55
N ALA A 166 -21.08 -0.30 -2.95
CA ALA A 166 -21.31 -1.28 -4.01
C ALA A 166 -20.73 -0.84 -5.38
N PRO A 167 -21.07 0.35 -5.91
CA PRO A 167 -20.46 0.83 -7.15
C PRO A 167 -18.97 1.18 -6.98
N TYR A 168 -18.53 1.59 -5.80
CA TYR A 168 -17.10 1.81 -5.52
C TYR A 168 -16.29 0.52 -5.73
N TRP A 169 -16.73 -0.59 -5.14
CA TRP A 169 -16.08 -1.90 -5.31
C TRP A 169 -16.14 -2.36 -6.77
N PHE A 170 -17.26 -2.13 -7.46
CA PHE A 170 -17.35 -2.42 -8.90
C PHE A 170 -16.27 -1.66 -9.70
N VAL A 171 -16.16 -0.34 -9.53
CA VAL A 171 -15.15 0.49 -10.23
C VAL A 171 -13.72 0.08 -9.86
N LEU A 172 -13.48 -0.30 -8.61
CA LEU A 172 -12.19 -0.79 -8.13
C LEU A 172 -11.80 -2.12 -8.80
N LEU A 173 -12.74 -3.05 -8.93
CA LEU A 173 -12.51 -4.38 -9.51
C LEU A 173 -12.42 -4.38 -11.04
N LEU A 174 -12.95 -3.33 -11.71
CA LEU A 174 -12.92 -3.19 -13.17
C LEU A 174 -11.52 -2.93 -13.75
N ASP A 175 -10.59 -2.38 -12.97
CA ASP A 175 -9.31 -1.91 -13.51
C ASP A 175 -8.19 -1.85 -12.46
N LYS A 176 -7.36 -2.91 -12.46
CA LYS A 176 -6.21 -3.10 -11.59
C LYS A 176 -5.10 -2.08 -11.80
N SER A 177 -5.05 -1.43 -12.96
CA SER A 177 -4.00 -0.46 -13.28
C SER A 177 -4.16 0.88 -12.54
N ARG A 178 -5.28 1.09 -11.83
CA ARG A 178 -5.58 2.35 -11.12
C ARG A 178 -5.63 2.22 -9.60
N TRP A 179 -6.17 1.13 -9.05
CA TRP A 179 -6.28 0.96 -7.59
C TRP A 179 -4.93 0.67 -6.89
N ASN A 180 -4.92 0.76 -5.57
CA ASN A 180 -3.78 0.55 -4.69
C ASN A 180 -4.30 0.25 -3.25
N ASN A 181 -3.38 0.12 -2.29
CA ASN A 181 -3.70 -0.18 -0.88
C ASN A 181 -4.69 0.78 -0.22
N HIS A 182 -4.66 2.08 -0.55
CA HIS A 182 -5.58 3.04 0.07
C HIS A 182 -6.97 3.01 -0.55
N SER A 183 -7.10 2.71 -1.85
CA SER A 183 -8.41 2.45 -2.45
C SER A 183 -9.09 1.25 -1.78
N TYR A 184 -8.31 0.19 -1.50
CA TYR A 184 -8.80 -0.96 -0.74
C TYR A 184 -9.28 -0.56 0.67
N LEU A 185 -8.48 0.23 1.40
CA LEU A 185 -8.84 0.75 2.73
C LEU A 185 -10.16 1.53 2.72
N PHE A 186 -10.38 2.41 1.74
CA PHE A 186 -11.61 3.21 1.66
C PHE A 186 -12.83 2.33 1.44
N GLY A 187 -12.72 1.31 0.58
CA GLY A 187 -13.74 0.29 0.38
C GLY A 187 -14.09 -0.45 1.67
N ILE A 188 -13.08 -0.84 2.47
CA ILE A 188 -13.30 -1.49 3.77
C ILE A 188 -13.96 -0.53 4.76
N CYS A 189 -13.47 0.70 4.90
CA CYS A 189 -14.05 1.69 5.80
C CYS A 189 -15.54 1.94 5.48
N ALA A 190 -15.90 2.01 4.19
CA ALA A 190 -17.29 2.13 3.78
C ALA A 190 -18.14 0.91 4.16
N LEU A 191 -17.61 -0.31 4.02
CA LEU A 191 -18.30 -1.54 4.46
C LEU A 191 -18.49 -1.56 5.98
N LEU A 192 -17.47 -1.21 6.77
CA LEU A 192 -17.57 -1.13 8.23
C LEU A 192 -18.58 -0.06 8.67
N LEU A 193 -18.55 1.12 8.05
CA LEU A 193 -19.50 2.20 8.32
C LEU A 193 -20.93 1.80 7.95
N SER A 194 -21.15 1.04 6.87
CA SER A 194 -22.49 0.62 6.42
C SER A 194 -23.29 -0.18 7.47
N ARG A 195 -22.58 -0.88 8.35
CA ARG A 195 -23.18 -1.69 9.44
C ARG A 195 -23.18 -0.95 10.78
N SER A 196 -22.44 0.14 10.88
CA SER A 196 -22.32 0.94 12.10
C SER A 196 -23.59 1.76 12.41
N SER A 197 -23.57 2.38 13.59
CA SER A 197 -24.58 3.34 14.05
C SER A 197 -24.08 4.79 14.01
N ALA A 198 -23.18 5.13 13.07
CA ALA A 198 -22.60 6.47 12.97
C ALA A 198 -23.59 7.60 12.65
N HIS A 199 -24.84 7.25 12.34
CA HIS A 199 -25.96 8.16 12.08
C HIS A 199 -26.78 8.49 13.33
N HIS A 200 -26.40 8.02 14.52
CA HIS A 200 -27.13 8.37 15.76
C HIS A 200 -26.86 9.79 16.27
N TYR A 201 -25.88 10.51 15.73
CA TYR A 201 -25.50 11.86 16.15
C TYR A 201 -25.04 12.73 14.97
N LEU A 202 -25.32 14.06 15.07
CA LEU A 202 -25.04 15.07 14.05
C LEU A 202 -25.39 14.63 12.62
N SER A 203 -26.56 14.02 12.46
CA SER A 203 -27.03 13.47 11.19
C SER A 203 -28.45 13.92 10.88
N VAL A 204 -28.79 13.91 9.58
CA VAL A 204 -30.16 14.17 9.13
C VAL A 204 -31.10 13.06 9.64
N ASP A 205 -30.67 11.80 9.68
CA ASP A 205 -31.49 10.71 10.22
C ASP A 205 -31.84 10.92 11.70
N ALA A 206 -30.88 11.36 12.53
CA ALA A 206 -31.15 11.63 13.93
C ALA A 206 -32.11 12.81 14.10
N TRP A 207 -31.94 13.85 13.29
CA TRP A 207 -32.83 15.02 13.29
C TRP A 207 -34.27 14.66 12.87
N LEU A 208 -34.45 13.95 11.75
CA LEU A 208 -35.77 13.57 11.23
C LEU A 208 -36.52 12.57 12.12
N ASN A 209 -35.80 11.66 12.80
CA ASN A 209 -36.41 10.66 13.67
C ASN A 209 -36.48 11.10 15.15
N GLY A 210 -36.07 12.33 15.48
CA GLY A 210 -36.05 12.84 16.84
C GLY A 210 -35.11 12.08 17.78
N TRP A 211 -34.10 11.39 17.25
CA TRP A 211 -33.11 10.69 18.06
C TRP A 211 -32.14 11.71 18.67
N ARG A 212 -32.22 11.89 19.99
CA ARG A 212 -31.25 12.70 20.72
C ARG A 212 -30.18 11.78 21.31
N ASP A 213 -28.94 11.95 20.89
CA ASP A 213 -27.76 11.38 21.54
C ASP A 213 -27.83 9.87 21.83
N ARG A 214 -28.42 9.10 20.91
CA ARG A 214 -28.56 7.65 21.11
C ARG A 214 -27.16 7.02 21.16
N PRO A 215 -26.83 6.24 22.21
CA PRO A 215 -25.50 5.63 22.32
C PRO A 215 -25.26 4.64 21.18
N VAL A 216 -23.99 4.43 20.89
CA VAL A 216 -23.51 3.46 19.90
C VAL A 216 -22.77 2.31 20.58
N PRO A 217 -22.81 1.10 20.01
CA PRO A 217 -22.04 -0.01 20.57
C PRO A 217 -20.54 0.19 20.36
N LEU A 218 -19.73 -0.23 21.33
CA LEU A 218 -18.27 -0.09 21.34
C LEU A 218 -17.59 -0.65 20.08
N TRP A 219 -18.12 -1.74 19.50
CA TRP A 219 -17.55 -2.36 18.31
C TRP A 219 -17.45 -1.42 17.11
N ASN A 220 -18.31 -0.39 17.00
CA ASN A 220 -18.22 0.60 15.93
C ASN A 220 -16.85 1.31 15.92
N TYR A 221 -16.33 1.60 17.11
CA TYR A 221 -15.00 2.19 17.28
C TYR A 221 -13.92 1.12 17.13
N GLY A 222 -14.09 -0.03 17.79
CA GLY A 222 -13.11 -1.12 17.76
C GLY A 222 -12.79 -1.58 16.33
N ALA A 223 -13.79 -1.74 15.47
CA ALA A 223 -13.60 -2.18 14.09
C ALA A 223 -12.80 -1.18 13.25
N LEU A 224 -13.13 0.11 13.35
CA LEU A 224 -12.42 1.17 12.61
C LEU A 224 -10.99 1.37 13.16
N ARG A 225 -10.81 1.39 14.49
CA ARG A 225 -9.49 1.53 15.11
C ARG A 225 -8.59 0.37 14.73
N LEU A 226 -9.12 -0.85 14.77
CA LEU A 226 -8.41 -2.04 14.33
C LEU A 226 -7.99 -1.94 12.86
N GLN A 227 -8.87 -1.48 11.96
CA GLN A 227 -8.54 -1.35 10.55
C GLN A 227 -7.36 -0.39 10.30
N PHE A 228 -7.37 0.78 10.94
CA PHE A 228 -6.26 1.74 10.83
C PHE A 228 -5.01 1.27 11.57
N PHE A 229 -5.16 0.56 12.68
CA PHE A 229 -4.02 -0.08 13.35
C PHE A 229 -3.35 -1.10 12.42
N LEU A 230 -4.13 -1.99 11.79
CA LEU A 230 -3.62 -3.00 10.87
C LEU A 230 -2.94 -2.39 9.65
N LEU A 231 -3.48 -1.28 9.11
CA LEU A 231 -2.83 -0.52 8.04
C LEU A 231 -1.37 -0.17 8.38
N TYR A 232 -1.13 0.46 9.53
CA TYR A 232 0.22 0.86 9.93
C TYR A 232 1.06 -0.35 10.31
N PHE A 233 0.53 -1.19 11.21
CA PHE A 233 1.28 -2.31 11.75
C PHE A 233 1.75 -3.27 10.65
N LEU A 234 0.86 -3.65 9.73
CA LEU A 234 1.22 -4.54 8.62
C LEU A 234 2.17 -3.86 7.64
N ALA A 235 2.06 -2.56 7.40
CA ALA A 235 3.05 -1.84 6.59
C ALA A 235 4.44 -1.83 7.26
N GLY A 236 4.50 -1.71 8.58
CA GLY A 236 5.73 -1.82 9.36
C GLY A 236 6.32 -3.23 9.31
N VAL A 237 5.50 -4.26 9.47
CA VAL A 237 5.91 -5.67 9.34
C VAL A 237 6.46 -5.94 7.93
N LYS A 238 5.80 -5.44 6.89
CA LYS A 238 6.27 -5.61 5.50
C LYS A 238 7.58 -4.87 5.24
N LYS A 239 7.88 -3.79 5.97
CA LYS A 239 9.17 -3.07 5.93
C LYS A 239 10.32 -3.79 6.64
N LEU A 240 10.07 -4.96 7.25
CA LEU A 240 11.14 -5.88 7.68
C LEU A 240 11.82 -6.58 6.48
N ASP A 241 11.32 -6.37 5.26
CA ASP A 241 11.98 -6.84 4.05
C ASP A 241 13.45 -6.37 3.97
N ALA A 242 14.32 -7.27 3.53
CA ALA A 242 15.76 -7.04 3.48
C ALA A 242 16.13 -5.85 2.57
N ASP A 243 15.33 -5.58 1.52
CA ASP A 243 15.59 -4.44 0.65
C ASP A 243 15.31 -3.11 1.37
N TRP A 244 14.21 -3.05 2.13
CA TRP A 244 13.85 -1.84 2.90
C TRP A 244 14.86 -1.56 4.01
N ILE A 245 15.19 -2.57 4.82
CA ILE A 245 16.20 -2.45 5.89
C ILE A 245 17.58 -2.09 5.31
N GLY A 246 17.88 -2.54 4.08
CA GLY A 246 19.09 -2.20 3.34
C GLY A 246 19.10 -0.81 2.70
N GLY A 247 18.00 -0.04 2.76
CA GLY A 247 17.92 1.30 2.19
C GLY A 247 17.90 1.32 0.65
N PHE A 248 17.40 0.26 0.02
CA PHE A 248 17.45 0.12 -1.44
C PHE A 248 16.26 0.71 -2.21
N PRO A 249 15.01 0.66 -1.73
CA PRO A 249 13.88 1.37 -2.34
C PRO A 249 14.02 2.90 -2.23
N MET A 250 13.24 3.64 -3.00
CA MET A 250 13.06 5.10 -2.87
C MET A 250 14.37 5.91 -2.75
N ARG A 251 15.41 5.51 -3.49
CA ARG A 251 16.70 6.22 -3.46
C ARG A 251 16.54 7.64 -4.01
N HIS A 252 17.40 8.53 -3.55
CA HIS A 252 17.45 9.94 -3.97
C HIS A 252 16.22 10.75 -3.57
N LEU A 253 15.39 10.24 -2.64
CA LEU A 253 14.25 10.98 -2.12
C LEU A 253 14.70 12.22 -1.34
N ASN A 254 15.92 12.16 -0.76
CA ASN A 254 16.59 13.30 -0.13
C ASN A 254 16.66 14.53 -1.04
N ASN A 255 16.68 14.39 -2.38
CA ASN A 255 16.72 15.53 -3.30
C ASN A 255 15.47 16.43 -3.21
N HIS A 256 14.40 15.95 -2.59
CA HIS A 256 13.18 16.71 -2.39
C HIS A 256 13.31 17.73 -1.25
N TRP A 257 12.77 18.95 -1.45
CA TRP A 257 12.92 20.08 -0.52
C TRP A 257 12.47 19.81 0.93
N VAL A 258 11.55 18.86 1.12
CA VAL A 258 11.05 18.48 2.46
C VAL A 258 12.19 17.96 3.35
N PHE A 259 13.25 17.43 2.74
CA PHE A 259 14.39 16.90 3.48
C PHE A 259 15.53 17.89 3.70
N GLU A 260 15.47 19.10 3.14
CA GLU A 260 16.51 20.14 3.31
C GLU A 260 16.86 20.43 4.78
N PRO A 261 15.90 20.50 5.73
CA PRO A 261 16.24 20.71 7.14
C PRO A 261 17.17 19.63 7.71
N PHE A 262 17.04 18.38 7.25
CA PHE A 262 17.88 17.27 7.72
C PHE A 262 19.29 17.31 7.11
N LYS A 263 19.46 17.91 5.93
CA LYS A 263 20.75 18.04 5.25
C LYS A 263 21.71 19.02 5.93
N LEU A 264 21.21 19.82 6.87
CA LEU A 264 22.06 20.68 7.71
C LEU A 264 22.97 19.88 8.64
N VAL A 265 22.59 18.63 8.96
CA VAL A 265 23.30 17.78 9.94
C VAL A 265 23.68 16.42 9.35
N LEU A 266 22.95 15.92 8.34
CA LEU A 266 23.15 14.60 7.74
C LEU A 266 23.56 14.72 6.27
N SER A 267 24.41 13.81 5.80
CA SER A 267 24.67 13.64 4.36
C SER A 267 23.42 13.16 3.61
N PRO A 268 23.30 13.42 2.29
CA PRO A 268 22.19 12.93 1.46
C PRO A 268 21.87 11.45 1.64
N GLU A 269 22.90 10.59 1.70
CA GLU A 269 22.77 9.15 1.87
C GLU A 269 22.30 8.78 3.28
N GLN A 270 22.77 9.51 4.30
CA GLN A 270 22.29 9.34 5.68
C GLN A 270 20.83 9.79 5.84
N VAL A 271 20.40 10.82 5.13
CA VAL A 271 19.00 11.24 5.11
C VAL A 271 18.12 10.15 4.51
N ASP A 272 18.48 9.62 3.34
CA ASP A 272 17.74 8.52 2.72
C ASP A 272 17.68 7.31 3.67
N TYR A 273 18.76 6.96 4.35
CA TYR A 273 18.75 5.80 5.24
C TYR A 273 18.01 6.05 6.56
N TRP A 274 18.46 7.00 7.38
CA TRP A 274 17.97 7.19 8.74
C TRP A 274 16.59 7.85 8.79
N ILE A 275 16.34 8.84 7.93
CA ILE A 275 15.07 9.59 7.94
C ILE A 275 14.01 8.87 7.11
N VAL A 276 14.32 8.38 5.91
CA VAL A 276 13.30 7.72 5.08
C VAL A 276 13.07 6.28 5.52
N HIS A 277 14.12 5.46 5.57
CA HIS A 277 13.95 4.01 5.78
C HIS A 277 13.76 3.64 7.25
N VAL A 278 14.67 4.05 8.14
CA VAL A 278 14.64 3.65 9.56
C VAL A 278 13.45 4.31 10.28
N THR A 279 13.26 5.62 10.12
CA THR A 279 12.12 6.31 10.74
C THR A 279 10.80 5.86 10.11
N GLY A 280 10.72 5.68 8.78
CA GLY A 280 9.51 5.17 8.11
C GLY A 280 9.12 3.77 8.58
N PHE A 281 10.08 2.85 8.73
CA PHE A 281 9.87 1.52 9.30
C PHE A 281 9.39 1.59 10.76
N THR A 282 10.14 2.31 11.61
CA THR A 282 9.87 2.39 13.05
C THR A 282 8.51 3.02 13.31
N LEU A 283 8.17 4.09 12.59
CA LEU A 283 6.88 4.76 12.69
C LEU A 283 5.76 3.81 12.31
N ASP A 284 5.78 3.20 11.13
CA ASP A 284 4.70 2.29 10.69
C ASP A 284 4.51 1.12 11.67
N LEU A 285 5.60 0.55 12.19
CA LEU A 285 5.53 -0.58 13.12
C LEU A 285 4.97 -0.20 14.50
N THR A 286 5.21 1.02 14.97
CA THR A 286 4.93 1.41 16.38
C THR A 286 3.79 2.40 16.56
N ILE A 287 3.47 3.22 15.55
CA ILE A 287 2.54 4.36 15.69
C ILE A 287 1.13 3.92 16.10
N GLY A 288 0.68 2.76 15.61
CA GLY A 288 -0.59 2.16 15.99
C GLY A 288 -0.70 1.94 17.51
N PHE A 289 0.36 1.42 18.13
CA PHE A 289 0.41 1.22 19.59
C PHE A 289 0.44 2.55 20.33
N TRP A 290 1.24 3.51 19.86
CA TRP A 290 1.36 4.82 20.51
C TRP A 290 0.06 5.64 20.46
N MET A 291 -0.77 5.45 19.43
CA MET A 291 -2.09 6.09 19.36
C MET A 291 -3.10 5.48 20.33
N TYR A 292 -2.99 4.19 20.66
CA TYR A 292 -3.90 3.53 21.60
C TYR A 292 -3.65 3.98 23.05
N LEU A 293 -2.39 4.15 23.44
CA LEU A 293 -1.98 4.52 24.79
C LEU A 293 -2.25 6.01 25.06
N ASP A 294 -3.00 6.31 26.13
CA ASP A 294 -3.36 7.69 26.50
C ASP A 294 -2.13 8.60 26.69
N ALA A 295 -1.08 8.08 27.34
CA ALA A 295 0.13 8.82 27.66
C ALA A 295 0.95 9.22 26.41
N THR A 296 1.01 8.36 25.39
CA THR A 296 1.82 8.62 24.18
C THR A 296 1.01 9.24 23.05
N ARG A 297 -0.33 9.21 23.11
CA ARG A 297 -1.20 9.65 22.01
C ARG A 297 -0.92 11.06 21.50
N PRO A 298 -0.71 12.10 22.34
CA PRO A 298 -0.42 13.44 21.83
C PRO A 298 0.86 13.50 20.99
N VAL A 299 1.91 12.78 21.43
CA VAL A 299 3.19 12.67 20.72
C VAL A 299 3.00 11.88 19.41
N ALA A 300 2.26 10.77 19.47
CA ALA A 300 1.89 9.98 18.29
C ALA A 300 1.18 10.85 17.24
N PHE A 301 0.30 11.76 17.68
CA PHE A 301 -0.43 12.63 16.77
C PHE A 301 0.50 13.59 16.02
N ILE A 302 1.50 14.16 16.69
CA ILE A 302 2.48 15.04 16.04
C ILE A 302 3.25 14.26 14.96
N PHE A 303 3.84 13.11 15.31
CA PHE A 303 4.63 12.33 14.35
C PHE A 303 3.79 11.76 13.20
N CYS A 304 2.62 11.21 13.50
CA CYS A 304 1.70 10.70 12.48
C CYS A 304 1.23 11.82 11.55
N ALA A 305 0.92 13.01 12.08
CA ALA A 305 0.51 14.13 11.26
C ALA A 305 1.66 14.64 10.36
N MET A 306 2.86 14.78 10.91
CA MET A 306 4.05 15.15 10.14
C MET A 306 4.32 14.15 9.01
N PHE A 307 4.26 12.84 9.30
CA PHE A 307 4.45 11.78 8.32
C PHE A 307 3.46 11.87 7.16
N HIS A 308 2.16 12.02 7.45
CA HIS A 308 1.14 12.13 6.40
C HIS A 308 1.23 13.45 5.63
N LEU A 309 1.51 14.56 6.29
CA LEU A 309 1.69 15.85 5.61
C LEU A 309 2.92 15.81 4.69
N MET A 310 4.02 15.18 5.11
CA MET A 310 5.20 14.95 4.27
C MET A 310 4.85 14.05 3.07
N ASN A 311 4.17 12.93 3.31
CA ASN A 311 3.74 12.02 2.23
C ASN A 311 2.81 12.71 1.23
N SER A 312 1.95 13.64 1.67
CA SER A 312 1.08 14.44 0.78
C SER A 312 1.84 15.36 -0.17
N ARG A 313 3.13 15.63 0.12
CA ARG A 313 4.02 16.44 -0.73
C ARG A 313 4.98 15.58 -1.55
N LEU A 314 5.46 14.48 -0.97
CA LEU A 314 6.42 13.58 -1.64
C LEU A 314 5.76 12.74 -2.72
N PHE A 315 4.54 12.26 -2.47
CA PHE A 315 3.91 11.27 -3.32
C PHE A 315 2.55 11.74 -3.81
N MET A 316 2.26 11.44 -5.07
CA MET A 316 0.93 11.63 -5.67
C MET A 316 0.00 10.46 -5.29
N ILE A 317 -0.23 10.26 -3.99
CA ILE A 317 -1.02 9.15 -3.41
C ILE A 317 -2.47 9.54 -3.07
N GLY A 318 -2.97 10.58 -3.73
CA GLY A 318 -4.35 11.05 -3.62
C GLY A 318 -4.80 11.37 -2.18
N MET A 319 -6.04 11.01 -1.85
CA MET A 319 -6.69 11.38 -0.60
C MET A 319 -6.20 10.64 0.66
N PHE A 320 -5.30 9.66 0.51
CA PHE A 320 -4.86 8.80 1.62
C PHE A 320 -4.32 9.56 2.84
N PRO A 321 -3.35 10.50 2.71
CA PRO A 321 -2.82 11.19 3.88
C PRO A 321 -3.88 11.99 4.63
N TYR A 322 -4.83 12.60 3.90
CA TYR A 322 -5.91 13.37 4.50
C TYR A 322 -6.94 12.49 5.22
N VAL A 323 -7.22 11.29 4.70
CA VAL A 323 -8.07 10.32 5.39
C VAL A 323 -7.41 9.83 6.67
N CYS A 324 -6.11 9.54 6.65
CA CYS A 324 -5.35 9.18 7.85
C CYS A 324 -5.38 10.31 8.90
N LEU A 325 -5.12 11.55 8.49
CA LEU A 325 -5.22 12.73 9.37
C LEU A 325 -6.63 12.89 9.98
N ALA A 326 -7.67 12.77 9.15
CA ALA A 326 -9.06 12.91 9.57
C ALA A 326 -9.52 11.79 10.53
N THR A 327 -8.86 10.63 10.50
CA THR A 327 -9.22 9.46 11.31
C THR A 327 -8.37 9.31 12.56
N MET A 328 -7.29 10.06 12.72
CA MET A 328 -6.50 10.09 13.97
C MET A 328 -7.36 10.35 15.22
N PRO A 329 -8.32 11.30 15.24
CA PRO A 329 -9.17 11.54 16.42
C PRO A 329 -10.03 10.34 16.83
N LEU A 330 -10.15 9.31 15.99
CA LEU A 330 -10.82 8.05 16.34
C LEU A 330 -10.17 7.38 17.56
N PHE A 331 -8.86 7.57 17.77
CA PHE A 331 -8.11 6.99 18.88
C PHE A 331 -8.28 7.78 20.19
N CYS A 332 -8.87 8.97 20.17
CA CYS A 332 -9.19 9.73 21.38
C CYS A 332 -10.39 9.14 22.13
N HIS A 333 -10.63 9.66 23.33
CA HIS A 333 -11.84 9.40 24.11
C HIS A 333 -13.10 9.70 23.30
N ASN A 334 -14.12 8.84 23.37
CA ASN A 334 -15.26 8.87 22.43
C ASN A 334 -16.12 10.15 22.52
N ASP A 335 -16.02 10.88 23.64
CA ASP A 335 -16.69 12.14 23.96
C ASP A 335 -15.82 13.38 23.72
N TRP A 336 -14.61 13.24 23.14
CA TRP A 336 -13.70 14.36 22.88
C TRP A 336 -14.34 15.55 22.13
N PRO A 337 -15.26 15.37 21.15
CA PRO A 337 -15.86 16.52 20.47
C PRO A 337 -16.72 17.36 21.42
N ARG A 338 -17.41 16.71 22.36
CA ARG A 338 -18.24 17.40 23.35
C ARG A 338 -17.36 18.20 24.31
N ARG A 339 -16.26 17.60 24.80
CA ARG A 339 -15.28 18.28 25.66
C ARG A 339 -14.67 19.49 24.97
N LEU A 340 -14.31 19.36 23.69
CA LEU A 340 -13.79 20.47 22.91
C LEU A 340 -14.84 21.59 22.74
N CYS A 341 -16.08 21.26 22.40
CA CYS A 341 -17.15 22.26 22.30
C CYS A 341 -17.42 22.97 23.63
N ALA A 342 -17.38 22.26 24.76
CA ALA A 342 -17.53 22.85 26.09
C ALA A 342 -16.37 23.83 26.41
N ALA A 343 -15.13 23.42 26.15
CA ALA A 343 -13.94 24.27 26.33
C ALA A 343 -13.99 25.54 25.47
N LEU A 344 -14.38 25.42 24.19
CA LEU A 344 -14.51 26.55 23.28
C LEU A 344 -15.63 27.52 23.68
N ARG A 345 -16.75 27.01 24.23
CA ARG A 345 -17.82 27.86 24.79
C ARG A 345 -17.35 28.64 26.00
N GLY A 346 -16.62 27.98 26.91
CA GLY A 346 -16.01 28.63 28.07
C GLY A 346 -14.97 29.69 27.72
N TRP A 347 -14.31 29.60 26.55
CA TRP A 347 -13.41 30.64 26.03
C TRP A 347 -14.14 31.82 25.38
N TRP A 348 -15.35 31.61 24.84
CA TRP A 348 -16.11 32.66 24.17
C TRP A 348 -16.99 33.48 25.13
N THR A 349 -17.38 32.92 26.28
CA THR A 349 -18.04 33.67 27.35
C THR A 349 -17.00 34.18 28.33
N PRO A 350 -16.69 35.50 28.40
CA PRO A 350 -15.98 36.05 29.54
C PRO A 350 -16.78 35.73 30.79
N GLN A 351 -16.08 35.26 31.81
CA GLN A 351 -16.64 34.98 33.13
C GLN A 351 -17.17 36.29 33.72
N GLU A 352 -18.45 36.58 33.56
CA GLU A 352 -19.10 37.60 34.39
C GLU A 352 -19.04 37.10 35.84
N ALA A 353 -18.16 37.74 36.61
CA ALA A 353 -18.12 37.61 38.04
C ALA A 353 -19.41 38.23 38.62
N GLY A 354 -20.34 37.38 39.06
CA GLY A 354 -21.43 37.82 39.95
C GLY A 354 -22.75 37.12 39.71
N GLY A 355 -23.25 36.45 40.75
CA GLY A 355 -24.66 36.08 40.87
C GLY A 355 -24.89 34.57 40.83
N GLY A 356 -24.91 33.95 42.00
CA GLY A 356 -25.35 32.59 42.19
C GLY A 356 -26.78 32.40 41.66
N ALA A 357 -26.90 31.65 40.58
CA ALA A 357 -28.13 31.00 40.18
C ALA A 357 -27.78 29.57 39.81
N HIS A 358 -28.28 28.64 40.63
CA HIS A 358 -28.17 27.20 40.44
C HIS A 358 -28.81 26.84 39.09
N LYS A 359 -28.05 26.86 38.00
CA LYS A 359 -28.48 26.28 36.72
C LYS A 359 -28.28 24.77 36.84
N THR A 360 -29.38 24.07 36.98
CA THR A 360 -29.48 22.62 36.82
C THR A 360 -29.02 22.30 35.40
N GLU A 361 -27.74 21.96 35.22
CA GLU A 361 -27.28 21.30 34.00
C GLU A 361 -28.04 19.96 33.93
N GLU A 362 -28.93 19.82 32.95
CA GLU A 362 -29.46 18.52 32.54
C GLU A 362 -28.28 17.67 32.08
N ARG A 363 -27.69 16.93 33.02
CA ARG A 363 -26.72 15.89 32.72
C ARG A 363 -27.38 14.91 31.73
N PRO A 364 -26.71 14.54 30.63
CA PRO A 364 -27.27 13.59 29.69
C PRO A 364 -27.63 12.29 30.42
N SER A 365 -28.73 11.64 30.07
CA SER A 365 -29.32 10.52 30.80
C SER A 365 -28.41 9.27 30.95
N TRP A 366 -27.23 9.27 30.35
CA TRP A 366 -26.19 8.25 30.48
C TRP A 366 -25.09 8.59 31.51
N ALA A 367 -25.06 9.80 32.07
CA ALA A 367 -24.10 10.24 33.08
C ALA A 367 -24.18 9.44 34.40
N TRP A 368 -25.22 8.61 34.59
CA TRP A 368 -25.32 7.66 35.70
C TRP A 368 -24.39 6.44 35.55
N LEU A 369 -23.72 6.28 34.41
CA LEU A 369 -22.72 5.24 34.12
C LEU A 369 -21.29 5.79 34.17
N ASP A 370 -21.04 6.73 35.08
CA ASP A 370 -19.70 7.19 35.40
C ASP A 370 -18.84 6.01 35.90
N PRO A 371 -17.67 5.73 35.30
CA PRO A 371 -16.71 4.76 35.84
C PRO A 371 -16.35 4.97 37.31
N GLU A 372 -16.51 6.19 37.85
CA GLU A 372 -16.25 6.48 39.26
C GLU A 372 -17.25 5.82 40.22
N ARG A 373 -18.51 5.62 39.81
CA ARG A 373 -19.49 4.88 40.64
C ARG A 373 -19.20 3.38 40.70
N HIS A 374 -18.59 2.83 39.65
CA HIS A 374 -18.03 1.48 39.66
C HIS A 374 -16.70 1.41 40.44
N ARG A 375 -16.01 2.55 40.62
CA ARG A 375 -14.82 2.67 41.47
C ARG A 375 -15.22 2.67 42.95
N GLU A 376 -16.34 3.28 43.32
CA GLU A 376 -16.91 3.21 44.68
C GLU A 376 -17.47 1.82 45.02
N LEU A 377 -18.15 1.14 44.07
CA LEU A 377 -18.64 -0.24 44.27
C LEU A 377 -17.53 -1.30 44.34
N VAL A 378 -16.32 -0.99 43.83
CA VAL A 378 -15.15 -1.89 43.88
C VAL A 378 -14.20 -1.49 45.02
N ALA A 379 -14.19 -0.22 45.46
CA ALA A 379 -13.41 0.25 46.60
C ALA A 379 -13.89 -0.33 47.94
N ASP A 380 -15.16 -0.76 48.03
CA ASP A 380 -15.70 -1.43 49.22
C ASP A 380 -15.34 -2.92 49.30
N SER A 381 -14.58 -3.43 48.32
CA SER A 381 -14.03 -4.79 48.30
C SER A 381 -12.53 -4.74 48.56
N GLY A 382 -12.14 -4.24 49.73
CA GLY A 382 -10.76 -4.28 50.22
C GLY A 382 -10.30 -5.72 50.47
N CYS A 383 -9.15 -6.06 49.92
CA CYS A 383 -8.46 -7.34 50.05
C CYS A 383 -8.31 -7.82 51.50
N LEU A 384 -8.71 -9.06 51.77
CA LEU A 384 -8.14 -9.93 52.81
C LEU A 384 -7.92 -11.34 52.22
N SER A 385 -6.84 -11.95 52.65
CA SER A 385 -6.08 -13.14 52.20
C SER A 385 -6.84 -14.48 52.13
N PRO A 386 -6.24 -15.56 51.58
CA PRO A 386 -6.97 -16.70 51.05
C PRO A 386 -7.37 -17.69 52.14
N ALA A 387 -8.64 -18.07 52.18
CA ALA A 387 -9.09 -19.28 52.85
C ALA A 387 -10.13 -19.97 51.97
N VAL A 388 -9.78 -21.18 51.58
CA VAL A 388 -10.66 -22.19 51.00
C VAL A 388 -11.74 -22.49 52.05
N ASP A 389 -13.00 -22.56 51.61
CA ASP A 389 -14.20 -22.99 52.35
C ASP A 389 -15.24 -21.90 52.62
N GLU A 390 -15.95 -21.46 51.57
CA GLU A 390 -17.37 -21.07 51.72
C GLU A 390 -18.12 -21.01 50.37
N CYS A 391 -18.10 -22.10 49.61
CA CYS A 391 -18.77 -22.18 48.30
C CYS A 391 -20.28 -22.49 48.36
N ARG A 392 -20.97 -22.27 49.49
CA ARG A 392 -22.40 -22.65 49.62
C ARG A 392 -23.37 -21.61 50.18
N SER A 393 -22.92 -20.46 50.69
CA SER A 393 -23.83 -19.43 51.24
C SER A 393 -23.99 -18.18 50.36
N ALA A 394 -23.14 -17.98 49.34
CA ALA A 394 -23.18 -16.83 48.42
C ALA A 394 -24.29 -16.89 47.34
N SER A 395 -25.17 -17.89 47.35
CA SER A 395 -26.19 -18.06 46.30
C SER A 395 -27.47 -17.23 46.49
N LYS A 396 -27.64 -16.48 47.59
CA LYS A 396 -28.93 -15.79 47.88
C LYS A 396 -28.87 -14.26 48.02
N LYS A 397 -27.70 -13.62 48.02
CA LYS A 397 -27.58 -12.14 48.14
C LYS A 397 -27.13 -11.39 46.89
N SER A 398 -26.86 -12.06 45.76
CA SER A 398 -26.51 -11.39 44.49
C SER A 398 -27.71 -11.22 43.52
N ARG A 399 -28.95 -11.30 44.01
CA ARG A 399 -30.13 -11.42 43.13
C ARG A 399 -30.86 -10.10 42.83
N ALA A 400 -30.24 -8.94 43.09
CA ALA A 400 -30.90 -7.64 42.93
C ALA A 400 -30.06 -6.56 42.20
N ALA A 401 -29.09 -6.94 41.35
CA ALA A 401 -28.39 -5.99 40.49
C ALA A 401 -28.32 -6.49 39.03
N ASP A 402 -28.81 -5.64 38.12
CA ASP A 402 -28.75 -5.72 36.66
C ASP A 402 -29.41 -6.91 35.94
N THR A 403 -30.69 -6.74 35.60
CA THR A 403 -31.28 -7.37 34.41
C THR A 403 -30.67 -6.77 33.13
N ALA A 404 -29.40 -7.10 32.85
CA ALA A 404 -28.80 -6.83 31.55
C ALA A 404 -29.64 -7.54 30.48
N LYS A 405 -30.16 -6.80 29.49
CA LYS A 405 -30.98 -7.36 28.41
C LYS A 405 -30.27 -8.59 27.81
N PRO A 406 -30.98 -9.70 27.58
CA PRO A 406 -30.35 -10.91 27.06
C PRO A 406 -29.69 -10.63 25.71
N LEU A 407 -28.48 -11.16 25.52
CA LEU A 407 -27.79 -11.10 24.24
C LEU A 407 -28.62 -11.87 23.21
N ARG A 408 -28.87 -11.23 22.07
CA ARG A 408 -29.61 -11.82 20.96
C ARG A 408 -28.65 -12.46 19.96
N TRP A 409 -29.16 -13.38 19.14
CA TRP A 409 -28.36 -14.12 18.15
C TRP A 409 -27.54 -13.21 17.21
N TYR A 410 -28.08 -12.05 16.80
CA TYR A 410 -27.38 -11.13 15.91
C TYR A 410 -26.20 -10.41 16.58
N HIS A 411 -26.17 -10.32 17.91
CA HIS A 411 -24.98 -9.83 18.64
C HIS A 411 -23.82 -10.81 18.47
N HIS A 412 -24.11 -12.11 18.62
CA HIS A 412 -23.12 -13.16 18.40
C HIS A 412 -22.66 -13.21 16.95
N LEU A 413 -23.60 -13.10 15.99
CA LEU A 413 -23.24 -13.03 14.57
C LEU A 413 -22.30 -11.85 14.27
N THR A 414 -22.58 -10.66 14.82
CA THR A 414 -21.72 -9.49 14.62
C THR A 414 -20.32 -9.72 15.18
N ALA A 415 -20.21 -10.32 16.37
CA ALA A 415 -18.93 -10.67 16.95
C ALA A 415 -18.15 -11.68 16.08
N VAL A 416 -18.82 -12.71 15.57
CA VAL A 416 -18.21 -13.67 14.63
C VAL A 416 -17.73 -12.97 13.36
N LEU A 417 -18.55 -12.09 12.77
CA LEU A 417 -18.17 -11.35 11.56
C LEU A 417 -16.97 -10.42 11.79
N LEU A 418 -16.87 -9.78 12.96
CA LEU A 418 -15.72 -8.92 13.30
C LEU A 418 -14.44 -9.74 13.50
N ILE A 419 -14.54 -10.91 14.14
CA ILE A 419 -13.41 -11.84 14.27
C ILE A 419 -12.99 -12.35 12.90
N SER A 420 -13.94 -12.76 12.06
CA SER A 420 -13.67 -13.20 10.69
C SER A 420 -13.05 -12.08 9.85
N HIS A 421 -13.53 -10.83 9.99
CA HIS A 421 -12.91 -9.66 9.35
C HIS A 421 -11.46 -9.47 9.80
N THR A 422 -11.21 -9.57 11.10
CA THR A 422 -9.86 -9.46 11.68
C THR A 422 -8.94 -10.56 11.12
N GLY A 423 -9.40 -11.81 11.14
CA GLY A 423 -8.67 -12.94 10.55
C GLY A 423 -8.41 -12.74 9.06
N LEU A 424 -9.40 -12.25 8.31
CA LEU A 424 -9.25 -11.95 6.90
C LEU A 424 -8.22 -10.85 6.64
N GLN A 425 -8.24 -9.76 7.40
CA GLN A 425 -7.28 -8.65 7.24
C GLN A 425 -5.84 -9.03 7.63
N LEU A 426 -5.68 -9.97 8.56
CA LEU A 426 -4.37 -10.55 8.89
C LEU A 426 -3.92 -11.59 7.85
N PHE A 427 -4.85 -12.36 7.29
CA PHE A 427 -4.56 -13.43 6.35
C PHE A 427 -4.28 -12.94 4.93
N LEU A 428 -5.13 -12.08 4.38
CA LEU A 428 -5.08 -11.66 2.98
C LEU A 428 -3.69 -11.17 2.56
N PRO A 429 -2.98 -10.31 3.33
CA PRO A 429 -1.66 -9.82 2.94
C PRO A 429 -0.57 -10.89 2.78
N TYR A 430 -0.82 -12.10 3.26
CA TYR A 430 0.07 -13.26 3.16
C TYR A 430 -0.53 -14.42 2.35
N SER A 431 -1.69 -14.23 1.73
CA SER A 431 -2.40 -15.27 0.96
C SER A 431 -1.81 -15.59 -0.42
N HIS A 432 -0.65 -15.03 -0.75
CA HIS A 432 0.02 -15.17 -2.05
C HIS A 432 0.46 -16.61 -2.38
N PHE A 433 0.52 -17.50 -1.39
CA PHE A 433 0.72 -18.93 -1.62
C PHE A 433 -0.52 -19.61 -2.27
N ILE A 434 -1.71 -19.00 -2.14
CA ILE A 434 -2.94 -19.41 -2.84
C ILE A 434 -2.99 -18.74 -4.21
N THR A 435 -2.78 -17.43 -4.27
CA THR A 435 -2.97 -16.62 -5.48
C THR A 435 -1.70 -16.54 -6.33
N LYS A 436 -1.07 -17.69 -6.60
CA LYS A 436 0.26 -17.78 -7.25
C LYS A 436 0.32 -17.14 -8.64
N GLY A 437 -0.81 -17.04 -9.35
CA GLY A 437 -0.88 -16.44 -10.69
C GLY A 437 -0.65 -14.94 -10.73
N TYR A 438 -0.82 -14.27 -9.59
CA TYR A 438 -0.56 -12.84 -9.45
C TYR A 438 0.87 -12.55 -8.97
N ASN A 439 1.64 -13.58 -8.60
CA ASN A 439 3.02 -13.42 -8.18
C ASN A 439 3.91 -13.25 -9.43
N THR A 440 4.71 -12.19 -9.45
CA THR A 440 5.82 -12.01 -10.41
C THR A 440 7.12 -11.97 -9.63
N TRP A 441 7.89 -10.88 -9.68
CA TRP A 441 9.02 -10.69 -8.77
C TRP A 441 8.58 -10.30 -7.37
N THR A 442 7.36 -9.78 -7.25
CA THR A 442 6.73 -9.44 -5.96
C THR A 442 5.57 -10.37 -5.70
N ASN A 443 5.36 -10.69 -4.42
CA ASN A 443 4.34 -11.62 -3.99
C ASN A 443 2.97 -10.95 -3.85
N GLY A 444 1.95 -11.59 -4.42
CA GLY A 444 0.55 -11.20 -4.27
C GLY A 444 0.14 -9.98 -5.09
N LEU A 445 -1.13 -9.63 -4.93
CA LEU A 445 -1.73 -8.49 -5.61
C LEU A 445 -1.43 -7.21 -4.80
N TYR A 446 -0.74 -6.25 -5.42
CA TYR A 446 -0.23 -5.03 -4.78
C TYR A 446 -1.27 -4.29 -3.90
N GLY A 447 -2.56 -4.36 -4.22
CA GLY A 447 -3.60 -3.53 -3.59
C GLY A 447 -4.20 -4.02 -2.26
N TYR A 448 -4.03 -5.28 -1.85
CA TYR A 448 -4.51 -5.75 -0.53
C TYR A 448 -3.37 -6.19 0.41
N SER A 449 -2.13 -6.25 -0.10
CA SER A 449 -0.98 -6.78 0.64
C SER A 449 -0.34 -5.79 1.62
N TRP A 450 -0.82 -4.54 1.66
CA TRP A 450 -0.24 -3.45 2.44
C TRP A 450 1.24 -3.18 2.11
N ASP A 451 1.68 -3.54 0.90
CA ASP A 451 3.03 -3.30 0.41
C ASP A 451 3.19 -1.82 0.04
N MET A 452 3.23 -0.96 1.05
CA MET A 452 3.29 0.50 0.86
C MET A 452 4.73 0.95 0.64
N MET A 453 5.04 1.21 -0.64
CA MET A 453 6.30 1.80 -1.12
C MET A 453 7.56 0.92 -0.95
N ILE A 454 7.38 -0.39 -0.72
CA ILE A 454 8.49 -1.34 -0.53
C ILE A 454 9.23 -1.65 -1.85
N HIS A 455 8.53 -1.49 -2.97
CA HIS A 455 9.04 -1.81 -4.29
C HIS A 455 9.13 -0.54 -5.15
N SER A 456 10.36 -0.17 -5.49
CA SER A 456 10.66 0.84 -6.51
C SER A 456 11.00 0.12 -7.81
N TRP A 457 10.22 0.42 -8.85
CA TRP A 457 10.36 -0.15 -10.17
C TRP A 457 10.88 0.89 -11.14
N ASP A 458 11.84 0.50 -11.96
CA ASP A 458 12.31 1.28 -13.09
C ASP A 458 12.10 0.43 -14.36
N THR A 459 11.36 0.96 -15.34
CA THR A 459 11.04 0.27 -16.60
C THR A 459 11.74 1.01 -17.72
N ILE A 460 12.66 0.31 -18.40
CA ILE A 460 13.61 0.95 -19.30
C ILE A 460 13.24 0.70 -20.75
N LEU A 461 12.86 -0.55 -21.05
CA LEU A 461 12.50 -0.98 -22.39
C LEU A 461 11.29 -1.89 -22.32
N VAL A 462 10.29 -1.58 -23.15
CA VAL A 462 9.14 -2.44 -23.41
C VAL A 462 9.04 -2.61 -24.92
N VAL A 463 9.06 -3.84 -25.39
CA VAL A 463 8.88 -4.18 -26.79
C VAL A 463 7.68 -5.10 -26.91
N VAL A 464 6.68 -4.66 -27.68
CA VAL A 464 5.50 -5.46 -28.01
C VAL A 464 5.62 -5.86 -29.47
N LYS A 465 5.86 -7.15 -29.71
CA LYS A 465 6.04 -7.72 -31.03
C LYS A 465 4.83 -8.57 -31.40
N VAL A 466 4.21 -8.28 -32.53
CA VAL A 466 3.14 -9.05 -33.13
C VAL A 466 3.70 -9.83 -34.31
N VAL A 467 3.59 -11.16 -34.28
CA VAL A 467 4.13 -12.05 -35.30
C VAL A 467 3.01 -12.74 -36.05
N GLU A 468 3.06 -12.65 -37.37
CA GLU A 468 2.23 -13.44 -38.27
C GLU A 468 2.83 -14.84 -38.41
N LYS A 469 2.10 -15.87 -37.98
CA LYS A 469 2.63 -17.25 -37.98
C LYS A 469 2.91 -17.81 -39.38
N ASP A 470 2.07 -17.47 -40.35
CA ASP A 470 2.17 -18.03 -41.71
C ASP A 470 3.36 -17.44 -42.48
N THR A 471 3.61 -16.14 -42.30
CA THR A 471 4.62 -15.38 -43.06
C THR A 471 5.92 -15.18 -42.28
N GLY A 472 5.88 -15.34 -40.95
CA GLY A 472 6.98 -14.99 -40.05
C GLY A 472 7.22 -13.48 -39.95
N ARG A 473 6.33 -12.64 -40.47
CA ARG A 473 6.49 -11.17 -40.41
C ARG A 473 6.30 -10.67 -39.00
N GLU A 474 7.25 -9.84 -38.57
CA GLU A 474 7.23 -9.19 -37.26
C GLU A 474 6.78 -7.73 -37.40
N HIS A 475 5.83 -7.33 -36.55
CA HIS A 475 5.36 -5.96 -36.43
C HIS A 475 5.59 -5.49 -35.00
N PHE A 476 6.02 -4.25 -34.83
CA PHE A 476 6.25 -3.66 -33.52
C PHE A 476 5.15 -2.66 -33.19
N LEU A 477 4.58 -2.80 -31.99
CA LEU A 477 3.58 -1.87 -31.48
C LEU A 477 4.20 -0.94 -30.45
N ASP A 478 3.69 0.29 -30.42
CA ASP A 478 3.93 1.22 -29.33
C ASP A 478 3.44 0.59 -28.00
N PRO A 479 4.29 0.45 -26.97
CA PRO A 479 3.90 -0.07 -25.66
C PRO A 479 2.74 0.68 -25.01
N ASP A 480 2.55 1.96 -25.35
CA ASP A 480 1.47 2.79 -24.82
C ASP A 480 0.16 2.66 -25.63
N ALA A 481 0.15 1.82 -26.68
CA ALA A 481 -1.03 1.59 -27.50
C ALA A 481 -2.19 1.07 -26.65
N TRP A 482 -3.28 1.86 -26.62
CA TRP A 482 -4.55 1.57 -25.95
C TRP A 482 -4.52 1.42 -24.42
N VAL A 483 -3.42 1.75 -23.76
CA VAL A 483 -3.28 1.73 -22.30
C VAL A 483 -3.05 3.14 -21.75
N VAL A 484 -3.15 3.29 -20.43
CA VAL A 484 -2.93 4.58 -19.73
C VAL A 484 -1.82 4.48 -18.69
N SER A 485 -1.53 3.27 -18.20
CA SER A 485 -0.49 3.02 -17.20
C SER A 485 0.37 1.88 -17.69
N ASP A 486 1.67 1.99 -17.45
CA ASP A 486 2.72 1.00 -17.65
C ASP A 486 2.68 -0.18 -16.66
N ARG A 487 1.77 -0.18 -15.68
CA ARG A 487 1.69 -1.24 -14.66
C ARG A 487 1.51 -2.63 -15.27
N TRP A 488 0.83 -2.73 -16.41
CA TRP A 488 0.62 -4.01 -17.09
C TRP A 488 1.95 -4.72 -17.43
N ALA A 489 3.01 -3.96 -17.70
CA ALA A 489 4.31 -4.51 -18.09
C ALA A 489 5.00 -5.28 -16.95
N ARG A 490 4.60 -5.08 -15.69
CA ARG A 490 5.23 -5.69 -14.51
C ARG A 490 4.43 -6.85 -13.90
N HIS A 491 3.24 -7.11 -14.41
CA HIS A 491 2.30 -8.07 -13.85
C HIS A 491 1.80 -9.03 -14.94
N ALA A 492 2.05 -10.32 -14.75
CA ALA A 492 1.79 -11.35 -15.77
C ALA A 492 0.31 -11.43 -16.18
N ASP A 493 -0.60 -11.35 -15.22
CA ASP A 493 -2.04 -11.36 -15.48
C ASP A 493 -2.46 -10.18 -16.37
N MET A 494 -1.90 -9.00 -16.12
CA MET A 494 -2.17 -7.80 -16.92
C MET A 494 -1.47 -7.85 -18.28
N ALA A 495 -0.25 -8.38 -18.38
CA ALA A 495 0.43 -8.57 -19.67
C ALA A 495 -0.35 -9.52 -20.59
N LYS A 496 -0.92 -10.60 -20.04
CA LYS A 496 -1.81 -11.49 -20.79
C LYS A 496 -3.10 -10.79 -21.21
N GLN A 497 -3.76 -10.05 -20.30
CA GLN A 497 -4.95 -9.26 -20.63
C GLN A 497 -4.66 -8.19 -21.71
N TYR A 498 -3.46 -7.61 -21.69
CA TYR A 498 -3.01 -6.66 -22.71
C TYR A 498 -2.85 -7.35 -24.08
N ALA A 499 -2.18 -8.51 -24.14
CA ALA A 499 -2.05 -9.29 -25.37
C ALA A 499 -3.42 -9.62 -26.00
N THR A 500 -4.38 -10.11 -25.20
CA THR A 500 -5.75 -10.38 -25.68
C THR A 500 -6.47 -9.10 -26.15
N CYS A 501 -6.23 -7.97 -25.48
CA CYS A 501 -6.78 -6.68 -25.90
C CYS A 501 -6.20 -6.22 -27.25
N VAL A 502 -4.88 -6.35 -27.44
CA VAL A 502 -4.18 -6.04 -28.69
C VAL A 502 -4.76 -6.88 -29.83
N GLU A 503 -4.87 -8.19 -29.66
CA GLU A 503 -5.50 -9.09 -30.65
C GLU A 503 -6.90 -8.61 -31.03
N ARG A 504 -7.76 -8.37 -30.04
CA ARG A 504 -9.13 -7.89 -30.28
C ARG A 504 -9.16 -6.58 -31.07
N ASN A 505 -8.30 -5.64 -30.72
CA ASN A 505 -8.26 -4.33 -31.38
C ASN A 505 -7.75 -4.42 -32.82
N LEU A 506 -6.70 -5.21 -33.06
CA LEU A 506 -6.17 -5.46 -34.40
C LEU A 506 -7.21 -6.14 -35.29
N LEU A 507 -7.86 -7.20 -34.81
CA LEU A 507 -8.92 -7.90 -35.56
C LEU A 507 -10.10 -6.97 -35.88
N ALA A 508 -10.48 -6.08 -34.96
CA ALA A 508 -11.53 -5.09 -35.19
C ALA A 508 -11.15 -4.03 -36.24
N GLU A 509 -9.88 -3.64 -36.32
CA GLU A 509 -9.38 -2.74 -37.36
C GLU A 509 -9.39 -3.42 -38.74
N LEU A 510 -8.92 -4.67 -38.82
CA LEU A 510 -8.94 -5.45 -40.05
C LEU A 510 -10.35 -5.73 -40.56
N GLY A 511 -11.31 -5.99 -39.67
CA GLY A 511 -12.72 -6.14 -40.03
C GLY A 511 -13.29 -4.88 -40.69
N ARG A 512 -12.99 -3.70 -40.13
CA ARG A 512 -13.43 -2.41 -40.69
C ARG A 512 -12.78 -2.10 -42.04
N GLU A 513 -11.49 -2.38 -42.20
CA GLU A 513 -10.81 -2.23 -43.49
C GLU A 513 -11.46 -3.08 -44.58
N ARG A 514 -11.94 -4.29 -44.23
CA ARG A 514 -12.60 -5.20 -45.17
C ARG A 514 -13.99 -4.71 -45.62
N GLU A 515 -14.73 -4.04 -44.74
CA GLU A 515 -16.06 -3.50 -45.04
C GLU A 515 -16.01 -2.17 -45.84
N GLY A 516 -14.97 -1.36 -45.63
CA GLY A 516 -14.86 -0.02 -46.22
C GLY A 516 -14.15 0.08 -47.59
N ARG A 517 -13.65 -1.03 -48.16
CA ARG A 517 -12.74 -0.99 -49.33
C ARG A 517 -13.43 -1.44 -50.64
N PRO A 518 -13.21 -0.75 -51.78
CA PRO A 518 -13.65 -1.25 -53.08
C PRO A 518 -13.01 -2.60 -53.41
N ARG A 519 -13.78 -3.51 -54.03
CA ARG A 519 -13.35 -4.86 -54.42
C ARG A 519 -12.09 -4.78 -55.31
N GLY A 520 -10.94 -5.24 -54.79
CA GLY A 520 -9.70 -5.40 -55.58
C GLY A 520 -8.39 -4.93 -54.94
N ALA A 521 -8.42 -4.20 -53.81
CA ALA A 521 -7.19 -3.73 -53.16
C ALA A 521 -6.71 -4.69 -52.05
N THR A 522 -5.56 -5.34 -52.24
CA THR A 522 -4.90 -6.18 -51.23
C THR A 522 -4.37 -5.30 -50.09
N SER A 523 -4.79 -5.57 -48.84
CA SER A 523 -4.14 -5.02 -47.65
C SER A 523 -3.05 -6.01 -47.24
N PRO A 524 -1.83 -5.57 -46.83
CA PRO A 524 -0.80 -6.47 -46.33
C PRO A 524 -1.28 -7.40 -45.20
N LEU A 525 -2.35 -7.02 -44.48
CA LEU A 525 -2.92 -7.77 -43.35
C LEU A 525 -4.24 -8.50 -43.67
N SER A 526 -4.67 -8.60 -44.94
CA SER A 526 -6.00 -9.09 -45.34
C SER A 526 -6.32 -10.58 -45.06
N GLY A 527 -5.38 -11.35 -44.51
CA GLY A 527 -5.54 -12.78 -44.17
C GLY A 527 -5.34 -13.14 -42.70
N LEU A 528 -5.13 -12.16 -41.81
CA LEU A 528 -4.90 -12.42 -40.39
C LEU A 528 -6.18 -12.88 -39.69
N THR A 529 -6.08 -14.00 -39.00
CA THR A 529 -7.09 -14.53 -38.08
C THR A 529 -6.46 -14.69 -36.70
N SER A 530 -7.27 -14.77 -35.64
CA SER A 530 -6.80 -14.97 -34.26
C SER A 530 -5.78 -16.13 -34.16
N ASP A 531 -6.03 -17.24 -34.84
CA ASP A 531 -5.14 -18.40 -34.80
C ASP A 531 -3.76 -18.17 -35.44
N LYS A 532 -3.66 -17.20 -36.33
CA LYS A 532 -2.44 -16.86 -37.07
C LYS A 532 -1.62 -15.75 -36.42
N LEU A 533 -2.11 -15.20 -35.32
CA LEU A 533 -1.44 -14.17 -34.53
C LEU A 533 -0.69 -14.79 -33.35
N ALA A 534 0.48 -14.22 -33.07
CA ALA A 534 1.22 -14.42 -31.83
C ALA A 534 1.68 -13.06 -31.30
N VAL A 535 1.60 -12.87 -29.98
CA VAL A 535 2.03 -11.62 -29.32
C VAL A 535 3.15 -11.96 -28.35
N HIS A 536 4.31 -11.39 -28.59
CA HIS A 536 5.51 -11.53 -27.79
C HIS A 536 5.79 -10.20 -27.09
N VAL A 537 6.09 -10.26 -25.81
CA VAL A 537 6.37 -9.07 -25.00
C VAL A 537 7.73 -9.23 -24.33
N ASP A 538 8.60 -8.25 -24.55
CA ASP A 538 9.90 -8.16 -23.91
C ASP A 538 9.94 -6.91 -23.04
N VAL A 539 10.06 -7.09 -21.73
CA VAL A 539 10.03 -6.00 -20.76
C VAL A 539 11.27 -6.08 -19.88
N TRP A 540 12.02 -4.98 -19.86
CA TRP A 540 13.23 -4.81 -19.07
C TRP A 540 12.96 -3.86 -17.91
N CYS A 541 13.12 -4.39 -16.70
CA CYS A 541 12.89 -3.65 -15.47
C CYS A 541 14.02 -3.84 -14.46
N SER A 542 14.20 -2.85 -13.59
CA SER A 542 14.93 -2.98 -12.32
C SER A 542 13.96 -2.92 -11.15
N LEU A 543 14.26 -3.69 -10.11
CA LEU A 543 13.56 -3.67 -8.82
C LEU A 543 14.52 -3.28 -7.70
N ASN A 544 14.21 -2.19 -7.00
CA ASN A 544 14.99 -1.66 -5.87
C ASN A 544 16.49 -1.46 -6.21
N GLY A 545 16.76 -1.00 -7.43
CA GLY A 545 18.11 -0.74 -7.95
C GLY A 545 19.00 -1.99 -8.08
N ARG A 546 18.41 -3.13 -8.45
CA ARG A 546 19.14 -4.31 -8.98
C ARG A 546 19.55 -4.05 -10.44
N PHE A 547 20.28 -5.00 -11.03
CA PHE A 547 20.43 -5.06 -12.49
C PHE A 547 19.08 -5.00 -13.20
N GLN A 548 19.07 -4.35 -14.34
CA GLN A 548 17.95 -4.39 -15.27
C GLN A 548 17.96 -5.76 -15.95
N GLN A 549 16.80 -6.41 -15.97
CA GLN A 549 16.67 -7.75 -16.50
C GLN A 549 15.26 -7.94 -17.05
N ARG A 550 15.07 -8.99 -17.83
CA ARG A 550 13.75 -9.34 -18.39
C ARG A 550 12.83 -9.90 -17.33
N ILE A 551 11.57 -9.49 -17.34
CA ILE A 551 10.53 -10.05 -16.48
C ILE A 551 9.73 -11.18 -17.14
N PHE A 552 9.61 -11.18 -18.48
CA PHE A 552 8.90 -12.22 -19.24
C PHE A 552 9.84 -12.88 -20.25
N ASP A 553 9.62 -14.16 -20.55
CA ASP A 553 10.34 -14.84 -21.63
C ASP A 553 9.84 -14.31 -22.99
N PRO A 554 10.68 -13.58 -23.76
CA PRO A 554 10.25 -12.95 -25.01
C PRO A 554 9.90 -13.97 -26.11
N ARG A 555 10.25 -15.25 -25.93
CA ARG A 555 9.98 -16.32 -26.90
C ARG A 555 8.56 -16.89 -26.78
N VAL A 556 7.85 -16.58 -25.69
CA VAL A 556 6.52 -17.13 -25.41
C VAL A 556 5.44 -16.28 -26.08
N ASP A 557 4.51 -16.94 -26.78
CA ASP A 557 3.29 -16.32 -27.30
C ASP A 557 2.27 -16.12 -26.16
N LEU A 558 2.08 -14.87 -25.73
CA LEU A 558 1.21 -14.51 -24.61
C LEU A 558 -0.28 -14.77 -24.88
N LEU A 559 -0.71 -14.86 -26.15
CA LEU A 559 -2.10 -15.21 -26.46
C LEU A 559 -2.44 -16.64 -26.03
N ARG A 560 -1.46 -17.54 -26.09
CA ARG A 560 -1.61 -18.98 -25.77
C ARG A 560 -0.96 -19.37 -24.46
N ALA A 561 -0.19 -18.48 -23.85
CA ALA A 561 0.51 -18.75 -22.61
C ALA A 561 -0.47 -19.13 -21.48
N PRO A 562 -0.22 -20.22 -20.73
CA PRO A 562 -1.07 -20.60 -19.63
C PRO A 562 -1.01 -19.54 -18.52
N TRP A 563 -2.16 -19.24 -17.93
CA TRP A 563 -2.26 -18.39 -16.75
C TRP A 563 -3.48 -18.82 -15.93
N SER A 564 -3.33 -18.90 -14.62
CA SER A 564 -4.39 -19.22 -13.67
C SER A 564 -4.12 -18.48 -12.36
N PRO A 565 -5.14 -17.97 -11.66
CA PRO A 565 -4.97 -17.33 -10.35
C PRO A 565 -4.20 -18.17 -9.33
N PHE A 566 -4.27 -19.50 -9.43
CA PHE A 566 -3.78 -20.43 -8.41
C PHE A 566 -2.47 -21.13 -8.75
N GLN A 567 -1.93 -20.92 -9.96
CA GLN A 567 -0.71 -21.57 -10.43
C GLN A 567 0.38 -20.54 -10.71
N SER A 568 1.64 -20.92 -10.48
CA SER A 568 2.78 -20.08 -10.83
C SER A 568 2.86 -19.89 -12.34
N VAL A 569 3.24 -18.69 -12.76
CA VAL A 569 3.30 -18.34 -14.18
C VAL A 569 4.63 -18.83 -14.78
N PRO A 570 4.62 -19.80 -15.72
CA PRO A 570 5.86 -20.45 -16.17
C PRO A 570 6.73 -19.58 -17.09
N TRP A 571 6.16 -18.54 -17.67
CA TRP A 571 6.82 -17.63 -18.61
C TRP A 571 7.30 -16.32 -17.96
N VAL A 572 7.17 -16.20 -16.62
CA VAL A 572 7.79 -15.13 -15.85
C VAL A 572 9.22 -15.54 -15.52
N MET A 573 10.17 -14.68 -15.89
CA MET A 573 11.59 -14.89 -15.62
C MET A 573 11.88 -14.67 -14.13
N PRO A 574 12.72 -15.51 -13.50
CA PRO A 574 13.01 -15.38 -12.08
C PRO A 574 13.80 -14.09 -11.79
N LEU A 575 13.53 -13.47 -10.64
CA LEU A 575 14.36 -12.37 -10.18
C LEU A 575 15.77 -12.89 -9.88
N LEU A 576 16.83 -12.31 -10.46
CA LEU A 576 18.22 -12.73 -10.22
C LEU A 576 18.72 -12.27 -8.83
N THR A 577 18.11 -12.80 -7.77
CA THR A 577 18.39 -12.42 -6.38
C THR A 577 19.83 -12.72 -5.96
N GLN A 578 20.47 -13.72 -6.58
CA GLN A 578 21.88 -14.04 -6.38
C GLN A 578 22.84 -12.90 -6.75
N LEU A 579 22.40 -11.97 -7.63
CA LEU A 579 23.15 -10.79 -8.00
C LEU A 579 22.89 -9.58 -7.07
N SER A 580 22.00 -9.70 -6.08
CA SER A 580 21.69 -8.61 -5.14
C SER A 580 22.93 -8.05 -4.41
N PRO A 581 23.93 -8.86 -4.00
CA PRO A 581 25.16 -8.33 -3.40
C PRO A 581 25.92 -7.36 -4.31
N MET A 582 25.78 -7.49 -5.64
CA MET A 582 26.42 -6.58 -6.61
C MET A 582 25.84 -5.16 -6.57
N ARG A 583 24.69 -4.91 -5.94
CA ARG A 583 24.13 -3.55 -5.81
C ARG A 583 25.10 -2.55 -5.21
N ARG A 584 25.93 -2.97 -4.25
CA ARG A 584 26.97 -2.10 -3.69
C ARG A 584 28.00 -1.74 -4.75
N ARG A 585 28.43 -2.74 -5.55
CA ARG A 585 29.36 -2.55 -6.65
C ARG A 585 28.78 -1.69 -7.78
N ILE A 586 27.50 -1.87 -8.11
CA ILE A 586 26.76 -1.03 -9.05
C ILE A 586 26.87 0.44 -8.62
N ARG A 587 26.60 0.75 -7.35
CA ARG A 587 26.70 2.12 -6.82
C ARG A 587 28.12 2.69 -6.92
N GLU A 588 29.13 1.89 -6.61
CA GLU A 588 30.54 2.31 -6.74
C GLU A 588 30.90 2.62 -8.19
N LEU A 589 30.47 1.79 -9.14
CA LEU A 589 30.72 1.98 -10.56
C LEU A 589 29.94 3.18 -11.11
N GLU A 590 28.68 3.36 -10.70
CA GLU A 590 27.86 4.50 -11.07
C GLU A 590 28.50 5.82 -10.60
N ALA A 591 28.95 5.87 -9.34
CA ALA A 591 29.67 7.02 -8.80
C ALA A 591 30.99 7.29 -9.54
N GLN A 592 31.73 6.25 -9.95
CA GLN A 592 32.94 6.40 -10.76
C GLN A 592 32.66 6.96 -12.16
N VAL A 593 31.53 6.57 -12.77
CA VAL A 593 31.12 7.09 -14.09
C VAL A 593 30.67 8.54 -13.96
N GLN A 594 29.86 8.87 -12.95
CA GLN A 594 29.40 10.23 -12.67
C GLN A 594 30.55 11.18 -12.27
N ALA A 595 31.63 10.66 -11.67
CA ALA A 595 32.83 11.44 -11.37
C ALA A 595 33.59 11.90 -12.63
N ARG A 596 33.38 11.28 -13.79
CA ARG A 596 34.01 11.69 -15.06
C ARG A 596 33.42 13.01 -15.57
N SER A 597 32.10 13.16 -15.47
CA SER A 597 31.39 14.39 -15.81
C SER A 597 29.99 14.38 -15.21
N ASN A 598 29.44 15.57 -14.95
CA ASN A 598 28.05 15.76 -14.49
C ASN A 598 26.99 15.23 -15.47
N PHE A 599 27.38 14.86 -16.69
CA PHE A 599 26.49 14.37 -17.74
C PHE A 599 26.72 12.88 -18.06
N SER A 600 27.69 12.25 -17.41
CA SER A 600 27.99 10.84 -17.58
C SER A 600 27.11 10.01 -16.66
N ASP A 601 26.57 8.92 -17.20
CA ASP A 601 25.66 8.03 -16.48
C ASP A 601 25.88 6.57 -16.91
N ALA A 602 25.35 5.63 -16.12
CA ALA A 602 25.57 4.21 -16.34
C ALA A 602 24.27 3.38 -16.28
N LEU A 603 24.13 2.45 -17.22
CA LEU A 603 23.05 1.47 -17.27
C LEU A 603 23.60 0.08 -16.95
N PHE A 604 22.99 -0.64 -16.02
CA PHE A 604 23.44 -1.97 -15.60
C PHE A 604 22.43 -3.03 -16.00
N VAL A 605 22.87 -3.99 -16.82
CA VAL A 605 22.01 -5.01 -17.41
C VAL A 605 22.48 -6.41 -17.02
N ALA A 606 21.53 -7.30 -16.76
CA ALA A 606 21.74 -8.73 -16.63
C ALA A 606 20.74 -9.47 -17.54
N ASP A 607 21.24 -10.35 -18.40
CA ASP A 607 20.40 -11.15 -19.30
C ASP A 607 20.66 -12.65 -19.14
N PHE A 608 19.69 -13.46 -19.55
CA PHE A 608 19.68 -14.90 -19.36
C PHE A 608 20.42 -15.62 -20.49
N PRO A 609 21.01 -16.81 -20.21
CA PRO A 609 21.66 -17.65 -21.22
C PRO A 609 20.79 -17.89 -22.47
N GLY A 610 21.39 -17.73 -23.65
CA GLY A 610 20.73 -17.97 -24.93
C GLY A 610 19.76 -16.87 -25.38
N LEU A 611 19.64 -15.77 -24.63
CA LEU A 611 18.91 -14.57 -25.05
C LEU A 611 19.86 -13.48 -25.54
N HIS A 612 19.30 -12.48 -26.24
CA HIS A 612 20.04 -11.33 -26.72
C HIS A 612 19.25 -10.03 -26.57
N LEU A 613 19.93 -8.98 -26.11
CA LEU A 613 19.37 -7.62 -26.09
C LEU A 613 19.68 -6.94 -27.43
N GLU A 614 18.65 -6.60 -28.18
CA GLU A 614 18.75 -5.67 -29.30
C GLU A 614 18.42 -4.26 -28.80
N ASN A 615 19.31 -3.29 -29.03
CA ASN A 615 19.11 -1.92 -28.59
C ASN A 615 19.64 -0.93 -29.63
N TYR A 616 19.04 0.26 -29.68
CA TYR A 616 19.47 1.38 -30.52
C TYR A 616 20.08 2.48 -29.66
N ILE A 617 21.31 2.87 -29.98
CA ILE A 617 21.95 4.00 -29.30
C ILE A 617 21.60 5.29 -30.04
N SER A 618 20.85 6.17 -29.37
CA SER A 618 20.52 7.50 -29.88
C SER A 618 21.76 8.36 -30.10
N ASP A 619 21.66 9.35 -30.99
CA ASP A 619 22.69 10.35 -31.22
C ASP A 619 22.85 11.38 -30.09
N GLN A 620 21.98 11.32 -29.09
CA GLN A 620 22.08 12.12 -27.87
C GLN A 620 23.04 11.50 -26.85
N LEU A 621 23.51 10.28 -27.08
CA LEU A 621 24.46 9.57 -26.22
C LEU A 621 25.81 9.50 -26.93
N GLU A 622 26.86 10.00 -26.28
CA GLU A 622 28.25 9.92 -26.74
C GLU A 622 29.10 9.07 -25.78
N ASP A 623 30.29 8.67 -26.24
CA ASP A 623 31.26 7.88 -25.48
C ASP A 623 30.67 6.60 -24.86
N VAL A 624 29.77 5.95 -25.62
CA VAL A 624 29.06 4.77 -25.16
C VAL A 624 30.04 3.58 -25.14
N THR A 625 30.25 3.03 -23.95
CA THR A 625 31.12 1.88 -23.73
C THR A 625 30.34 0.76 -23.04
N LEU A 626 30.44 -0.45 -23.57
CA LEU A 626 29.91 -1.65 -22.95
C LEU A 626 31.04 -2.37 -22.22
N THR A 627 30.87 -2.59 -20.92
CA THR A 627 31.82 -3.30 -20.06
C THR A 627 31.16 -4.53 -19.46
N VAL A 628 31.76 -5.71 -19.64
CA VAL A 628 31.25 -6.95 -19.05
C VAL A 628 31.71 -7.04 -17.61
N LEU A 629 30.76 -7.18 -16.68
CA LEU A 629 31.03 -7.30 -15.25
C LEU A 629 31.12 -8.77 -14.80
N SER A 630 30.34 -9.65 -15.43
CA SER A 630 30.32 -11.09 -15.17
C SER A 630 29.76 -11.86 -16.36
N GLY A 631 30.18 -13.11 -16.53
CA GLY A 631 29.77 -13.96 -17.66
C GLY A 631 30.50 -13.63 -18.96
N ARG A 632 29.95 -14.10 -20.08
CA ARG A 632 30.51 -13.92 -21.42
C ARG A 632 29.40 -13.48 -22.38
N VAL A 633 29.67 -12.44 -23.16
CA VAL A 633 28.74 -11.91 -24.17
C VAL A 633 29.41 -11.81 -25.54
N VAL A 634 28.60 -11.89 -26.59
CA VAL A 634 29.02 -11.56 -27.95
C VAL A 634 28.30 -10.28 -28.37
N LEU A 635 29.07 -9.22 -28.59
CA LEU A 635 28.59 -7.96 -29.14
C LEU A 635 28.59 -8.04 -30.67
N GLU A 636 27.41 -8.00 -31.26
CA GLU A 636 27.20 -7.92 -32.70
C GLU A 636 26.87 -6.47 -33.08
N LEU A 637 27.78 -5.86 -33.85
CA LEU A 637 27.59 -4.55 -34.46
C LEU A 637 27.20 -4.76 -35.93
N ASN A 638 25.98 -4.37 -36.29
CA ASN A 638 25.49 -4.56 -37.65
C ASN A 638 24.91 -3.24 -38.21
N PRO A 639 25.55 -2.63 -39.23
CA PRO A 639 25.07 -1.41 -39.87
C PRO A 639 23.72 -1.58 -40.60
N SER A 640 23.31 -2.82 -40.84
CA SER A 640 22.11 -3.19 -41.61
C SER A 640 20.95 -3.71 -40.75
N LEU A 641 21.10 -3.72 -39.42
CA LEU A 641 19.98 -3.97 -38.52
C LEU A 641 19.05 -2.74 -38.57
N ALA A 642 17.89 -2.92 -39.19
CA ALA A 642 16.75 -1.98 -39.22
C ALA A 642 16.94 -0.66 -39.99
N GLY A 643 16.96 -0.72 -41.33
CA GLY A 643 16.38 0.29 -42.24
C GLY A 643 16.85 1.75 -42.15
N ALA A 644 17.76 2.08 -41.24
CA ALA A 644 18.33 3.40 -41.03
C ALA A 644 19.44 3.63 -42.07
N PRO A 645 19.63 4.88 -42.54
CA PRO A 645 20.73 5.19 -43.45
C PRO A 645 22.04 4.76 -42.78
N ALA A 646 22.73 3.81 -43.41
CA ALA A 646 23.96 3.21 -42.90
C ALA A 646 24.88 4.30 -42.36
N ALA A 647 25.17 4.27 -41.06
CA ALA A 647 26.20 5.11 -40.49
C ALA A 647 27.50 4.84 -41.28
N PRO A 648 28.07 5.82 -42.01
CA PRO A 648 29.09 5.57 -43.03
C PRO A 648 30.42 4.99 -42.50
N HIS A 649 30.53 4.80 -41.19
CA HIS A 649 31.76 4.44 -40.48
C HIS A 649 31.66 3.17 -39.61
N VAL A 650 30.50 2.50 -39.54
CA VAL A 650 30.36 1.28 -38.72
C VAL A 650 30.67 0.05 -39.58
N ARG A 651 31.73 -0.69 -39.25
CA ARG A 651 32.00 -2.00 -39.87
C ARG A 651 31.23 -3.08 -39.13
N ARG A 652 30.70 -4.06 -39.87
CA ARG A 652 30.12 -5.26 -39.26
C ARG A 652 31.20 -5.97 -38.45
N ALA A 653 30.97 -6.15 -37.16
CA ALA A 653 31.93 -6.76 -36.26
C ALA A 653 31.20 -7.57 -35.18
N ASN A 654 31.68 -8.78 -34.95
CA ASN A 654 31.24 -9.62 -33.84
C ASN A 654 32.43 -9.73 -32.87
N MET A 655 32.24 -9.26 -31.65
CA MET A 655 33.29 -9.22 -30.62
C MET A 655 32.84 -10.07 -29.44
N THR A 656 33.66 -11.04 -29.05
CA THR A 656 33.41 -11.80 -27.82
C THR A 656 34.08 -11.06 -26.67
N LEU A 657 33.32 -10.78 -25.61
CA LEU A 657 33.78 -10.05 -24.44
C LEU A 657 33.59 -10.93 -23.20
N GLU A 658 34.66 -11.06 -22.42
CA GLU A 658 34.66 -11.75 -21.13
C GLU A 658 34.62 -10.73 -19.99
N ALA A 659 34.39 -11.21 -18.76
CA ALA A 659 34.36 -10.36 -17.57
C ALA A 659 35.62 -9.47 -17.46
N GLY A 660 35.42 -8.17 -17.27
CA GLY A 660 36.47 -7.15 -17.24
C GLY A 660 36.78 -6.51 -18.59
N ALA A 661 36.36 -7.12 -19.71
CA ALA A 661 36.56 -6.54 -21.04
C ALA A 661 35.55 -5.42 -21.32
N SER A 662 36.00 -4.40 -22.06
CA SER A 662 35.18 -3.28 -22.52
C SER A 662 35.31 -3.09 -24.02
N ALA A 663 34.21 -2.71 -24.69
CA ALA A 663 34.20 -2.34 -26.10
C ALA A 663 33.37 -1.07 -26.33
N PRO A 664 33.79 -0.18 -27.25
CA PRO A 664 32.98 0.97 -27.65
C PRO A 664 31.75 0.50 -28.45
N VAL A 665 30.61 1.15 -28.23
CA VAL A 665 29.37 0.91 -28.99
C VAL A 665 29.06 2.19 -29.78
N PRO A 666 28.96 2.12 -31.12
CA PRO A 666 28.72 3.30 -31.94
C PRO A 666 27.32 3.87 -31.71
N SER A 667 27.22 5.20 -31.61
CA SER A 667 25.93 5.90 -31.61
C SER A 667 25.29 5.86 -33.01
N ARG A 668 23.98 6.07 -33.08
CA ARG A 668 23.16 5.97 -34.32
C ARG A 668 23.16 4.59 -34.96
N ALA A 669 23.37 3.54 -34.17
CA ALA A 669 23.42 2.19 -34.65
C ALA A 669 22.65 1.25 -33.72
N PHE A 670 22.11 0.19 -34.32
CA PHE A 670 21.63 -0.97 -33.59
C PHE A 670 22.79 -1.90 -33.28
N HIS A 671 22.74 -2.49 -32.09
CA HIS A 671 23.64 -3.56 -31.69
C HIS A 671 22.85 -4.66 -30.99
N ARG A 672 23.41 -5.87 -31.05
CA ARG A 672 22.91 -7.01 -30.28
C ARG A 672 23.97 -7.46 -29.29
N VAL A 673 23.56 -7.69 -28.06
CA VAL A 673 24.39 -8.31 -27.03
C VAL A 673 23.84 -9.70 -26.77
N HIS A 674 24.54 -10.72 -27.23
CA HIS A 674 24.15 -12.12 -27.05
C HIS A 674 24.78 -12.67 -25.77
N THR A 675 23.96 -13.25 -24.89
CA THR A 675 24.45 -13.91 -23.68
C THR A 675 24.81 -15.36 -24.00
N VAL A 676 26.13 -15.63 -24.09
CA VAL A 676 26.66 -16.94 -24.50
C VAL A 676 27.18 -17.79 -23.35
N SER A 677 27.28 -17.24 -22.14
CA SER A 677 27.64 -18.00 -20.95
C SER A 677 26.49 -18.87 -20.43
N ASP A 678 26.82 -19.97 -19.76
CA ASP A 678 25.85 -20.87 -19.11
C ASP A 678 25.13 -20.23 -17.92
N THR A 679 25.71 -19.18 -17.35
CA THR A 679 25.12 -18.35 -16.31
C THR A 679 24.71 -16.99 -16.88
N PRO A 680 23.77 -16.27 -16.23
CA PRO A 680 23.42 -14.91 -16.63
C PRO A 680 24.66 -14.02 -16.75
N ALA A 681 24.75 -13.28 -17.86
CA ALA A 681 25.83 -12.32 -18.06
C ALA A 681 25.38 -10.94 -17.56
N CYS A 682 26.29 -10.24 -16.90
CA CYS A 682 26.08 -8.90 -16.36
C CYS A 682 27.01 -7.93 -17.08
N TYR A 683 26.49 -6.83 -17.58
CA TYR A 683 27.27 -5.82 -18.28
C TYR A 683 26.73 -4.42 -17.99
N MET A 684 27.57 -3.42 -18.20
CA MET A 684 27.28 -2.02 -17.95
C MET A 684 27.50 -1.21 -19.22
N TYR A 685 26.55 -0.34 -19.57
CA TYR A 685 26.78 0.76 -20.49
C TYR A 685 27.21 1.98 -19.69
N ALA A 686 28.33 2.61 -20.01
CA ALA A 686 28.66 3.95 -19.55
C ALA A 686 28.58 4.90 -20.75
N TYR A 687 27.93 6.05 -20.58
CA TYR A 687 27.70 7.01 -21.65
C TYR A 687 27.66 8.45 -21.13
N THR A 688 27.81 9.42 -22.03
CA THR A 688 27.63 10.85 -21.75
C THR A 688 26.37 11.37 -22.44
N ASN A 689 25.47 11.98 -21.68
CA ASN A 689 24.20 12.52 -22.17
C ASN A 689 24.38 13.95 -22.69
N LEU A 690 24.48 14.08 -24.02
CA LEU A 690 24.63 15.36 -24.71
C LEU A 690 23.45 16.31 -24.50
N LYS A 691 22.24 15.77 -24.44
CA LYS A 691 21.03 16.60 -24.30
C LYS A 691 21.08 17.36 -22.98
N ARG A 692 21.37 16.66 -21.88
CA ARG A 692 21.54 17.29 -20.55
C ARG A 692 22.67 18.32 -20.55
N ARG A 693 23.78 18.02 -21.23
CA ARG A 693 24.90 18.95 -21.36
C ARG A 693 24.50 20.24 -22.09
N ARG A 694 23.81 20.12 -23.23
CA ARG A 694 23.34 21.28 -24.02
C ARG A 694 22.31 22.10 -23.25
N GLU A 695 21.40 21.45 -22.53
CA GLU A 695 20.41 22.12 -21.68
C GLU A 695 21.09 22.92 -20.56
N ALA A 696 22.06 22.34 -19.87
CA ALA A 696 22.83 23.04 -18.84
C ALA A 696 23.65 24.22 -19.41
N GLU A 697 24.31 24.04 -20.56
CA GLU A 697 25.05 25.12 -21.23
C GLU A 697 24.13 26.27 -21.71
N GLN A 698 22.87 25.98 -22.04
CA GLN A 698 21.87 27.00 -22.37
C GLN A 698 21.37 27.74 -21.13
N ASP A 699 21.17 27.04 -20.02
CA ASP A 699 20.77 27.63 -18.74
C ASP A 699 21.88 28.56 -18.19
N ASP A 700 23.15 28.14 -18.25
CA ASP A 700 24.29 28.98 -17.83
C ASP A 700 24.41 30.26 -18.67
N LYS A 701 24.16 30.17 -19.99
CA LYS A 701 24.12 31.34 -20.89
C LYS A 701 22.92 32.25 -20.62
N ALA A 702 21.80 31.70 -20.15
CA ALA A 702 20.61 32.48 -19.76
C ALA A 702 20.77 33.14 -18.38
N GLU A 703 21.46 32.49 -17.43
CA GLU A 703 21.76 33.05 -16.11
C GLU A 703 22.78 34.20 -16.18
N GLY A 704 23.72 34.17 -17.13
CA GLY A 704 24.62 35.29 -17.45
C GLY A 704 23.89 36.59 -17.86
N ARG A 705 22.66 36.50 -18.39
CA ARG A 705 21.81 37.65 -18.74
C ARG A 705 20.80 38.05 -17.64
N ARG A 706 20.59 37.21 -16.62
CA ARG A 706 19.53 37.38 -15.60
C ARG A 706 20.02 37.83 -14.22
N ARG A 707 21.33 37.92 -13.99
CA ARG A 707 21.95 38.39 -12.74
C ARG A 707 21.61 39.84 -12.31
N GLY A 708 20.80 40.57 -13.07
CA GLY A 708 20.25 41.88 -12.68
C GLY A 708 18.75 41.91 -12.34
N ARG A 709 18.00 40.80 -12.40
CA ARG A 709 16.52 40.87 -12.27
C ARG A 709 15.76 39.67 -11.68
N GLN A 710 16.43 38.65 -11.15
CA GLN A 710 15.73 37.43 -10.69
C GLN A 710 16.23 36.89 -9.36
N THR A 711 16.04 37.65 -8.28
CA THR A 711 16.14 37.12 -6.92
C THR A 711 14.76 36.74 -6.34
N GLU A 712 13.66 36.92 -7.08
CA GLU A 712 12.29 36.72 -6.55
C GLU A 712 11.43 35.66 -7.26
N ALA A 713 11.92 35.00 -8.32
CA ALA A 713 11.05 34.24 -9.23
C ALA A 713 11.29 32.71 -9.32
N ARG A 714 11.94 32.09 -8.33
CA ARG A 714 12.23 30.63 -8.34
C ARG A 714 11.72 29.91 -7.09
N TYR A 715 10.43 30.06 -6.81
CA TYR A 715 9.66 29.04 -6.13
C TYR A 715 8.32 28.97 -6.86
N ASN A 716 8.11 27.92 -7.65
CA ASN A 716 6.89 27.74 -8.43
C ASN A 716 5.74 27.39 -7.46
N ARG A 717 5.29 28.40 -6.72
CA ARG A 717 4.09 28.38 -5.91
C ARG A 717 2.95 28.31 -6.91
N LYS A 718 2.44 27.11 -7.21
CA LYS A 718 1.06 27.00 -7.70
C LYS A 718 0.24 27.79 -6.69
N SER A 719 -0.18 29.00 -7.09
CA SER A 719 -0.95 29.88 -6.23
C SER A 719 -2.13 29.06 -5.68
N LEU A 720 -2.47 29.22 -4.41
CA LEU A 720 -3.65 28.58 -3.82
C LEU A 720 -4.89 28.79 -4.71
N LEU A 721 -4.99 29.97 -5.34
CA LEU A 721 -5.99 30.29 -6.35
C LEU A 721 -5.92 29.38 -7.60
N GLY A 722 -4.73 29.06 -8.09
CA GLY A 722 -4.54 28.15 -9.22
C GLY A 722 -5.03 26.73 -8.91
N GLY A 723 -4.75 26.23 -7.69
CA GLY A 723 -5.29 24.96 -7.20
C GLY A 723 -6.82 24.98 -7.11
N LEU A 724 -7.39 26.01 -6.49
CA LEU A 724 -8.84 26.19 -6.39
C LEU A 724 -9.52 26.27 -7.77
N ARG A 725 -8.94 27.00 -8.72
CA ARG A 725 -9.44 27.07 -10.11
C ARG A 725 -9.39 25.71 -10.81
N ALA A 726 -8.36 24.90 -10.59
CA ALA A 726 -8.28 23.55 -11.14
C ALA A 726 -9.37 22.63 -10.58
N ARG A 727 -9.61 22.70 -9.26
CA ARG A 727 -10.70 21.95 -8.61
C ARG A 727 -12.08 22.39 -9.13
N ALA A 728 -12.32 23.70 -9.22
CA ALA A 728 -13.57 24.23 -9.77
C ALA A 728 -13.83 23.76 -11.22
N ARG A 729 -12.77 23.71 -12.06
CA ARG A 729 -12.87 23.13 -13.41
C ARG A 729 -13.23 21.65 -13.39
N THR A 730 -12.68 20.88 -12.48
CA THR A 730 -12.97 19.44 -12.32
C THR A 730 -14.42 19.22 -11.92
N VAL A 731 -14.94 20.00 -10.96
CA VAL A 731 -16.36 19.98 -10.57
C VAL A 731 -17.25 20.33 -11.76
N LYS A 732 -16.93 21.40 -12.50
CA LYS A 732 -17.68 21.79 -13.71
C LYS A 732 -17.73 20.65 -14.73
N ARG A 733 -16.59 20.00 -15.01
CA ARG A 733 -16.51 18.85 -15.92
C ARG A 733 -17.37 17.68 -15.43
N ALA A 734 -17.29 17.34 -14.15
CA ALA A 734 -18.10 16.28 -13.56
C ALA A 734 -19.60 16.55 -13.76
N VAL A 735 -20.06 17.77 -13.48
CA VAL A 735 -21.47 18.18 -13.70
C VAL A 735 -21.86 18.07 -15.17
N THR A 736 -21.01 18.53 -16.09
CA THR A 736 -21.27 18.43 -17.54
C THR A 736 -21.35 16.97 -18.02
N LEU A 737 -20.46 16.10 -17.54
CA LEU A 737 -20.46 14.68 -17.91
C LEU A 737 -21.70 13.96 -17.40
N VAL A 738 -22.11 14.23 -16.16
CA VAL A 738 -23.32 13.63 -15.58
C VAL A 738 -24.57 14.12 -16.30
N SER A 739 -24.71 15.43 -16.54
CA SER A 739 -25.86 15.96 -17.27
C SER A 739 -25.93 15.45 -18.72
N SER A 740 -24.78 15.38 -19.41
CA SER A 740 -24.70 14.77 -20.75
C SER A 740 -25.05 13.29 -20.74
N ALA A 741 -24.66 12.54 -19.69
CA ALA A 741 -25.02 11.14 -19.54
C ALA A 741 -26.53 10.94 -19.34
N PHE A 742 -27.19 11.79 -18.53
CA PHE A 742 -28.65 11.77 -18.39
C PHE A 742 -29.35 12.04 -19.72
N LEU A 743 -28.91 13.06 -20.47
CA LEU A 743 -29.46 13.37 -21.80
C LEU A 743 -29.23 12.25 -22.80
N ASN A 744 -28.08 11.59 -22.74
CA ASN A 744 -27.77 10.43 -23.57
C ASN A 744 -28.69 9.24 -23.26
N ILE A 745 -28.91 8.93 -21.98
CA ILE A 745 -29.74 7.79 -21.57
C ILE A 745 -31.22 8.04 -21.84
N LEU A 746 -31.74 9.23 -21.53
CA LEU A 746 -33.17 9.53 -21.63
C LEU A 746 -33.61 9.96 -23.04
N TYR A 747 -32.74 10.67 -23.76
CA TYR A 747 -33.09 11.32 -25.03
C TYR A 747 -32.14 10.97 -26.18
N SER A 748 -31.20 10.02 -25.99
CA SER A 748 -30.22 9.60 -27.01
C SER A 748 -29.33 10.73 -27.55
N VAL A 749 -29.17 11.83 -26.80
CA VAL A 749 -28.27 12.93 -27.18
C VAL A 749 -26.81 12.45 -27.13
N PRO A 750 -26.01 12.61 -28.20
CA PRO A 750 -24.61 12.19 -28.20
C PRO A 750 -23.79 12.90 -27.11
N MET A 751 -22.95 12.15 -26.40
CA MET A 751 -22.03 12.73 -25.42
C MET A 751 -20.78 13.28 -26.09
N VAL A 752 -20.50 14.57 -25.87
CA VAL A 752 -19.20 15.16 -26.19
C VAL A 752 -18.19 14.66 -25.15
N HIS A 753 -17.12 14.03 -25.61
CA HIS A 753 -16.07 13.49 -24.75
C HIS A 753 -14.70 13.95 -25.22
N THR A 754 -13.78 14.10 -24.26
CA THR A 754 -12.42 14.51 -24.56
C THR A 754 -11.63 13.32 -25.09
N VAL A 755 -10.95 13.50 -26.22
CA VAL A 755 -10.00 12.53 -26.75
C VAL A 755 -8.59 13.07 -26.52
N ARG A 756 -7.67 12.24 -26.00
CA ARG A 756 -6.25 12.57 -26.04
C ARG A 756 -5.81 12.43 -27.49
N VAL A 757 -5.49 13.55 -28.13
CA VAL A 757 -4.71 13.54 -29.36
C VAL A 757 -3.27 13.27 -28.92
N GLY A 758 -2.76 12.10 -29.28
CA GLY A 758 -1.38 11.69 -29.03
C GLY A 758 -0.42 12.46 -29.92
#